data_AF-A0A9P6VSL9-F1
#
_entry.id   AF-A0A9P6VSL9-F1
#
_cell.length_a   1.000
_cell.length_b   1.000
_cell.length_c   1.000
_cell.angle_alpha   90.00
_cell.angle_beta   90.00
_cell.angle_gamma   90.00
#
_symmetry.space_group_name_H-M   'P 1'
#
loop_
_entity.id
_entity.type
_entity.pdbx_description
1 polymer ?
#
loop_
_entity_poly.entity_id
_entity_poly.type
_entity_poly.pdbx_seq_one_letter_code
_entity_poly.pdbx_strand_id
1 'polypeptide(L)'
;MSHRKFEAPRHGSLAFLPRKRAARHRGKVKSFPKDDPKKPVHLTATLGYKAGMTTIVRDLDRPGAKSHKKEVVEAVTVIETPPVIVVGLVGYIETPRGLRSLTTVWAEHLSDEVKRRFYKNWYKSKKKAFTRYAKKHSENSGSSITRELERIKKYCTVVRVLAHTQIRKTPLKQKKAHLMEIQVNGGSVAEKVTFASGLFEKPVEIASIFEQDEMIDVIAVTKGHGFSGVTSRWGTKKLPRKTHKGLRKVACIGAWHPSHVQWTVARAGQDGYHHRTSTNHKVYRIGKGDDANNASTEFDVSKKAITPMGGFVRYGEVKNDFIMVKGSVPGVKKRVMTLRKSMFVHTSRKALEKVELKWIDTSSKFGHGAYQTPTEKHGFLAKDSIKKSRDKRAAKKSPAGVAPPATTNEQPFAPSQTHGAVEGLQDEHLATVPPPIAAGAEGIGQTERNLAVEAPLSVSTNKYTPPPTSATGPTSEAIEGTQQRKMASDEDYASFLDKANEDPNAGAAKPQSGGKIQLKAVDPGVKVPAALKEATSDAFYVSDADEPFEPVVLKCGGSGLPDEETFAKLVNHPSPKDADVGIMDVGEWDPQGQYKALVDAVRKETKGSDVRVYRIARDGTRAEYFVVGVEAGKLVGVKALAVES
;
A
#
# COMPACT_ATOMS: atom_id res chain seq x y z
N MET A 1 29.75 8.42 -30.81
CA MET A 1 28.41 8.52 -30.18
C MET A 1 28.05 9.99 -29.97
N SER A 2 26.77 10.36 -30.02
CA SER A 2 26.33 11.74 -29.68
C SER A 2 26.01 11.88 -28.20
N HIS A 3 26.34 13.03 -27.61
CA HIS A 3 25.88 13.42 -26.28
C HIS A 3 24.49 14.07 -26.34
N ARG A 4 23.91 14.38 -25.17
CA ARG A 4 22.60 15.03 -25.05
C ARG A 4 22.75 16.56 -25.20
N LYS A 5 22.25 17.14 -26.30
CA LYS A 5 22.39 18.57 -26.69
C LYS A 5 22.19 19.61 -25.58
N PHE A 6 21.30 19.36 -24.62
CA PHE A 6 21.14 20.20 -23.43
C PHE A 6 20.97 19.32 -22.20
N GLU A 7 21.81 19.54 -21.19
CA GLU A 7 21.70 18.87 -19.90
C GLU A 7 20.40 19.26 -19.16
N ALA A 8 19.93 18.38 -18.27
CA ALA A 8 18.98 18.74 -17.23
C ALA A 8 19.02 17.68 -16.12
N PRO A 9 18.74 18.07 -14.86
CA PRO A 9 18.64 17.14 -13.74
C PRO A 9 17.68 15.97 -13.99
N ARG A 10 18.00 14.84 -13.37
CA ARG A 10 17.23 13.60 -13.50
C ARG A 10 15.82 13.74 -12.92
N HIS A 11 14.80 13.36 -13.68
CA HIS A 11 13.42 13.26 -13.18
C HIS A 11 13.26 12.18 -12.10
N GLY A 12 13.22 12.62 -10.84
CA GLY A 12 12.89 11.82 -9.67
C GLY A 12 14.04 10.97 -9.11
N SER A 13 14.24 11.07 -7.79
CA SER A 13 15.25 10.30 -7.06
C SER A 13 15.02 8.78 -7.17
N LEU A 14 16.14 8.08 -7.39
CA LEU A 14 16.25 6.62 -7.47
C LEU A 14 16.25 5.95 -6.09
N ALA A 15 16.71 6.63 -5.03
CA ALA A 15 16.80 6.10 -3.67
C ALA A 15 15.43 5.71 -3.04
N PHE A 16 14.33 6.02 -3.73
CA PHE A 16 12.97 5.68 -3.34
C PHE A 16 12.33 4.58 -4.22
N LEU A 17 13.14 3.86 -5.00
CA LEU A 17 12.74 2.62 -5.69
C LEU A 17 12.81 1.40 -4.76
N PRO A 18 12.08 0.31 -5.07
CA PRO A 18 10.99 0.25 -6.05
C PRO A 18 9.76 1.05 -5.59
N ARG A 19 9.17 1.84 -6.49
CA ARG A 19 7.94 2.63 -6.23
C ARG A 19 6.70 1.71 -6.29
N LYS A 20 6.56 0.85 -5.27
CA LYS A 20 5.49 -0.15 -5.12
C LYS A 20 4.70 0.04 -3.80
N ARG A 21 3.46 -0.47 -3.76
CA ARG A 21 2.60 -0.41 -2.57
C ARG A 21 3.34 -0.95 -1.33
N ALA A 22 3.24 -0.24 -0.21
CA ALA A 22 3.78 -0.70 1.06
C ALA A 22 3.07 -1.98 1.54
N ALA A 23 3.82 -3.02 1.89
CA ALA A 23 3.29 -4.31 2.37
C ALA A 23 2.59 -4.27 3.75
N ARG A 24 2.33 -3.08 4.30
CA ARG A 24 1.67 -2.84 5.60
C ARG A 24 1.11 -1.42 5.65
N HIS A 25 -0.01 -1.23 6.34
CA HIS A 25 -0.69 0.07 6.46
C HIS A 25 0.07 1.08 7.37
N ARG A 26 0.73 0.58 8.42
CA ARG A 26 1.47 1.40 9.41
C ARG A 26 2.91 1.62 8.98
N GLY A 27 3.50 2.76 9.36
CA GLY A 27 4.95 2.89 9.43
C GLY A 27 5.59 1.75 10.24
N LYS A 28 6.55 1.02 9.65
CA LYS A 28 7.54 0.27 10.44
C LYS A 28 8.72 1.20 10.70
N VAL A 29 9.15 1.30 11.95
CA VAL A 29 10.47 1.86 12.29
C VAL A 29 11.53 0.89 11.74
N LYS A 30 12.40 1.36 10.85
CA LYS A 30 13.52 0.54 10.32
C LYS A 30 14.75 0.59 11.23
N SER A 31 14.98 1.74 11.87
CA SER A 31 16.08 2.03 12.78
C SER A 31 15.53 2.89 13.92
N PHE A 32 15.92 2.62 15.16
CA PHE A 32 15.67 3.50 16.29
C PHE A 32 16.88 4.42 16.52
N PRO A 33 16.74 5.53 17.28
CA PRO A 33 17.89 6.37 17.65
C PRO A 33 18.99 5.54 18.30
N LYS A 34 20.26 5.97 18.15
CA LYS A 34 21.39 5.30 18.81
C LYS A 34 21.17 5.33 20.32
N ASP A 35 21.46 4.20 20.97
CA ASP A 35 21.36 4.08 22.41
C ASP A 35 22.54 4.76 23.12
N ASP A 36 22.29 5.25 24.33
CA ASP A 36 23.21 6.02 25.16
C ASP A 36 22.96 5.66 26.63
N PRO A 37 23.67 4.66 27.18
CA PRO A 37 23.42 4.15 28.53
C PRO A 37 23.56 5.18 29.66
N LYS A 38 24.17 6.35 29.40
CA LYS A 38 24.31 7.44 30.39
C LYS A 38 23.02 8.24 30.60
N LYS A 39 22.04 8.12 29.70
CA LYS A 39 20.74 8.82 29.79
C LYS A 39 19.73 8.00 30.60
N PRO A 40 18.74 8.64 31.25
CA PRO A 40 17.65 7.93 31.90
C PRO A 40 16.87 7.06 30.91
N VAL A 41 16.31 5.96 31.41
CA VAL A 41 15.54 5.00 30.61
C VAL A 41 14.29 5.66 30.04
N HIS A 42 14.11 5.62 28.73
CA HIS A 42 13.00 6.26 28.03
C HIS A 42 12.55 5.51 26.77
N LEU A 43 11.35 5.85 26.29
CA LEU A 43 10.80 5.34 25.03
C LEU A 43 11.20 6.24 23.86
N THR A 44 11.48 5.62 22.71
CA THR A 44 12.01 6.31 21.52
C THR A 44 10.97 6.60 20.42
N ALA A 45 9.74 6.11 20.57
CA ALA A 45 8.68 6.20 19.56
C ALA A 45 7.28 5.99 20.16
N THR A 46 6.23 6.42 19.44
CA THR A 46 4.83 6.09 19.76
C THR A 46 3.93 6.09 18.52
N LEU A 47 2.63 5.86 18.70
CA LEU A 47 1.61 5.86 17.65
C LEU A 47 0.58 6.97 17.85
N GLY A 48 0.18 7.61 16.75
CA GLY A 48 -0.92 8.55 16.72
C GLY A 48 -1.69 8.46 15.40
N TYR A 49 -2.80 9.19 15.28
CA TYR A 49 -3.69 9.20 14.12
C TYR A 49 -3.76 10.61 13.54
N LYS A 50 -3.46 10.75 12.25
CA LYS A 50 -3.51 12.06 11.59
C LYS A 50 -4.95 12.58 11.54
N ALA A 51 -5.27 13.59 12.35
CA ALA A 51 -6.61 14.17 12.41
C ALA A 51 -6.84 15.15 11.26
N GLY A 52 -5.93 16.11 11.11
CA GLY A 52 -6.02 17.13 10.08
C GLY A 52 -4.79 18.02 10.01
N MET A 53 -4.97 19.18 9.38
CA MET A 53 -4.02 20.27 9.39
C MET A 53 -4.79 21.55 9.71
N THR A 54 -4.10 22.51 10.32
CA THR A 54 -4.63 23.85 10.59
C THR A 54 -3.50 24.89 10.49
N THR A 55 -3.83 26.15 10.76
CA THR A 55 -2.92 27.29 10.71
C THR A 55 -2.61 27.78 12.13
N ILE A 56 -1.39 28.26 12.38
CA ILE A 56 -1.02 28.99 13.60
C ILE A 56 -0.37 30.33 13.26
N VAL A 57 -0.36 31.24 14.23
CA VAL A 57 0.52 32.43 14.26
C VAL A 57 1.45 32.31 15.46
N ARG A 58 2.70 32.73 15.26
CA ARG A 58 3.73 32.87 16.28
C ARG A 58 4.72 33.96 15.87
N ASP A 59 5.53 34.44 16.79
CA ASP A 59 6.70 35.23 16.43
C ASP A 59 7.84 34.32 15.93
N LEU A 60 8.66 34.87 15.04
CA LEU A 60 9.86 34.22 14.54
C LEU A 60 11.10 34.73 15.28
N ASP A 61 11.55 34.00 16.31
CA ASP A 61 12.89 34.21 16.84
C ASP A 61 13.95 33.56 15.93
N ARG A 62 14.47 34.35 14.99
CA ARG A 62 15.64 33.96 14.20
C ARG A 62 16.50 35.18 13.83
N PRO A 63 17.46 35.58 14.68
CA PRO A 63 18.37 36.69 14.41
C PRO A 63 19.03 36.60 13.02
N GLY A 64 19.03 37.72 12.29
CA GLY A 64 19.50 37.80 10.90
C GLY A 64 18.42 37.54 9.83
N ALA A 65 17.21 37.08 10.18
CA ALA A 65 16.11 36.96 9.23
C ALA A 65 15.33 38.28 9.08
N LYS A 66 14.87 38.62 7.85
CA LYS A 66 14.00 39.80 7.59
C LYS A 66 12.66 39.79 8.35
N SER A 67 12.28 38.62 8.88
CA SER A 67 11.09 38.38 9.70
C SER A 67 11.41 38.12 11.18
N HIS A 68 12.65 38.36 11.65
CA HIS A 68 12.97 38.26 13.07
C HIS A 68 12.08 39.20 13.90
N LYS A 69 11.52 38.70 15.01
CA LYS A 69 10.55 39.42 15.86
C LYS A 69 9.33 39.93 15.09
N LYS A 70 8.93 39.24 14.02
CA LYS A 70 7.67 39.45 13.32
C LYS A 70 6.83 38.18 13.36
N GLU A 71 5.52 38.38 13.32
CA GLU A 71 4.55 37.29 13.25
C GLU A 71 4.68 36.53 11.93
N VAL A 72 4.66 35.20 12.03
CA VAL A 72 4.67 34.29 10.88
C VAL A 72 3.50 33.32 10.96
N VAL A 73 2.75 33.27 9.86
CA VAL A 73 1.66 32.32 9.66
C VAL A 73 2.28 30.99 9.18
N GLU A 74 2.09 29.91 9.94
CA GLU A 74 2.64 28.60 9.59
C GLU A 74 1.57 27.49 9.63
N ALA A 75 1.60 26.60 8.64
CA ALA A 75 0.73 25.43 8.59
C ALA A 75 1.27 24.30 9.48
N VAL A 76 0.37 23.65 10.23
CA VAL A 76 0.67 22.54 11.15
C VAL A 76 -0.19 21.32 10.87
N THR A 77 0.30 20.13 11.20
CA THR A 77 -0.50 18.90 11.27
C THR A 77 -0.88 18.62 12.73
N VAL A 78 -2.16 18.30 12.97
CA VAL A 78 -2.64 17.78 14.26
C VAL A 78 -2.74 16.26 14.18
N ILE A 79 -2.06 15.58 15.10
CA ILE A 79 -2.04 14.12 15.22
C ILE A 79 -2.59 13.76 16.61
N GLU A 80 -3.74 13.08 16.65
CA GLU A 80 -4.34 12.61 17.91
C GLU A 80 -3.57 11.39 18.41
N THR A 81 -3.10 11.43 19.66
CA THR A 81 -2.21 10.47 20.30
C THR A 81 -2.86 9.95 21.58
N PRO A 82 -3.91 9.10 21.48
CA PRO A 82 -4.49 8.46 22.66
C PRO A 82 -3.42 7.59 23.34
N PRO A 83 -3.36 7.53 24.68
CA PRO A 83 -2.32 6.80 25.39
C PRO A 83 -2.16 5.36 24.89
N VAL A 84 -0.91 4.91 24.79
CA VAL A 84 -0.58 3.55 24.35
C VAL A 84 -0.44 2.64 25.56
N ILE A 85 -1.07 1.47 25.55
CA ILE A 85 -0.89 0.47 26.61
C ILE A 85 0.33 -0.39 26.26
N VAL A 86 1.28 -0.52 27.19
CA VAL A 86 2.36 -1.51 27.09
C VAL A 86 1.82 -2.87 27.54
N VAL A 87 2.03 -3.89 26.70
CA VAL A 87 1.45 -5.23 26.85
C VAL A 87 2.49 -6.36 26.78
N GLY A 88 3.77 -6.02 26.80
CA GLY A 88 4.85 -7.00 26.76
C GLY A 88 6.20 -6.37 26.45
N LEU A 89 7.23 -7.21 26.37
CA LEU A 89 8.61 -6.85 26.11
C LEU A 89 9.32 -7.96 25.31
N VAL A 90 10.14 -7.56 24.34
CA VAL A 90 10.97 -8.41 23.49
C VAL A 90 12.43 -8.14 23.80
N GLY A 91 13.17 -9.21 24.13
CA GLY A 91 14.61 -9.18 24.21
C GLY A 91 15.25 -9.54 22.88
N TYR A 92 16.23 -8.75 22.42
CA TYR A 92 17.02 -9.02 21.23
C TYR A 92 18.49 -9.28 21.61
N ILE A 93 19.02 -10.43 21.18
CA ILE A 93 20.43 -10.77 21.23
C ILE A 93 21.10 -10.38 19.89
N GLU A 94 22.32 -9.88 19.96
CA GLU A 94 23.15 -9.58 18.81
C GLU A 94 23.88 -10.84 18.32
N THR A 95 23.94 -11.03 17.01
CA THR A 95 24.60 -12.18 16.37
C THR A 95 25.33 -11.70 15.12
N PRO A 96 26.28 -12.47 14.56
CA PRO A 96 26.93 -12.13 13.29
C PRO A 96 25.97 -12.00 12.09
N ARG A 97 24.72 -12.51 12.22
CA ARG A 97 23.64 -12.36 11.22
C ARG A 97 22.68 -11.19 11.53
N GLY A 98 23.02 -10.35 12.51
CA GLY A 98 22.20 -9.25 13.02
C GLY A 98 21.40 -9.58 14.30
N LEU A 99 20.52 -8.66 14.70
CA LEU A 99 19.67 -8.80 15.90
C LEU A 99 18.62 -9.91 15.74
N ARG A 100 18.63 -10.87 16.66
CA ARG A 100 17.63 -11.95 16.75
C ARG A 100 16.83 -11.82 18.04
N SER A 101 15.51 -11.98 17.98
CA SER A 101 14.66 -12.05 19.19
C SER A 101 14.99 -13.32 19.99
N LEU A 102 15.24 -13.18 21.30
CA LEU A 102 15.55 -14.29 22.20
C LEU A 102 14.29 -14.85 22.89
N THR A 103 13.50 -13.97 23.50
CA THR A 103 12.24 -14.26 24.20
C THR A 103 11.29 -13.06 24.07
N THR A 104 9.99 -13.31 24.26
CA THR A 104 8.96 -12.26 24.29
C THR A 104 8.00 -12.53 25.44
N VAL A 105 8.11 -11.70 26.47
CA VAL A 105 7.20 -11.70 27.61
C VAL A 105 5.98 -10.84 27.25
N TRP A 106 4.79 -11.29 27.62
CA TRP A 106 3.56 -10.51 27.56
C TRP A 106 3.04 -10.22 28.97
N ALA A 107 2.24 -9.16 29.09
CA ALA A 107 1.42 -8.89 30.27
C ALA A 107 0.26 -9.90 30.40
N GLU A 108 -0.38 -9.95 31.56
CA GLU A 108 -1.39 -10.95 31.90
C GLU A 108 -2.76 -10.65 31.26
N HIS A 109 -3.24 -9.41 31.43
CA HIS A 109 -4.59 -9.00 31.07
C HIS A 109 -4.61 -8.21 29.76
N LEU A 110 -4.43 -8.91 28.64
CA LEU A 110 -4.47 -8.28 27.31
C LEU A 110 -5.88 -7.80 26.92
N SER A 111 -6.00 -6.53 26.51
CA SER A 111 -7.26 -5.90 26.12
C SER A 111 -7.94 -6.52 24.88
N ASP A 112 -9.27 -6.36 24.79
CA ASP A 112 -10.06 -6.89 23.67
C ASP A 112 -9.66 -6.28 22.30
N GLU A 113 -9.21 -5.03 22.28
CA GLU A 113 -8.79 -4.34 21.06
C GLU A 113 -7.41 -4.77 20.55
N VAL A 114 -6.50 -5.22 21.43
CA VAL A 114 -5.23 -5.84 21.02
C VAL A 114 -5.40 -7.33 20.72
N LYS A 115 -6.23 -8.07 21.48
CA LYS A 115 -6.62 -9.45 21.14
C LYS A 115 -7.20 -9.54 19.71
N ARG A 116 -7.97 -8.53 19.26
CA ARG A 116 -8.45 -8.40 17.87
C ARG A 116 -7.35 -8.30 16.80
N ARG A 117 -6.10 -7.99 17.14
CA ARG A 117 -4.98 -7.95 16.18
C ARG A 117 -4.60 -9.33 15.66
N PHE A 118 -4.77 -10.37 16.49
CA PHE A 118 -4.38 -11.75 16.20
C PHE A 118 -5.43 -12.53 15.37
N TYR A 119 -6.66 -12.02 15.26
CA TYR A 119 -7.72 -12.62 14.45
C TYR A 119 -7.93 -11.85 13.14
N LYS A 120 -8.17 -12.56 12.03
CA LYS A 120 -8.84 -11.99 10.86
C LYS A 120 -10.31 -11.72 11.22
N ASN A 121 -11.07 -12.78 11.49
CA ASN A 121 -12.50 -12.77 11.76
C ASN A 121 -12.80 -12.88 13.26
N TRP A 122 -12.89 -11.75 13.97
CA TRP A 122 -13.12 -11.73 15.42
C TRP A 122 -14.48 -12.31 15.85
N TYR A 123 -15.55 -11.98 15.11
CA TYR A 123 -16.92 -12.31 15.49
C TYR A 123 -17.21 -13.82 15.48
N LYS A 124 -16.68 -14.55 14.48
CA LYS A 124 -16.75 -16.02 14.37
C LYS A 124 -15.70 -16.77 15.22
N SER A 125 -14.86 -16.10 16.01
CA SER A 125 -13.79 -16.78 16.76
C SER A 125 -14.21 -17.13 18.19
N LYS A 126 -13.64 -18.24 18.72
CA LYS A 126 -13.75 -18.61 20.14
C LYS A 126 -12.93 -17.69 21.09
N LYS A 127 -12.29 -16.63 20.57
CA LYS A 127 -11.54 -15.58 21.30
C LYS A 127 -10.40 -16.05 22.24
N LYS A 128 -10.01 -17.33 22.23
CA LYS A 128 -9.00 -17.99 23.11
C LYS A 128 -7.54 -17.49 22.97
N ALA A 129 -7.29 -16.28 22.47
CA ALA A 129 -5.93 -15.74 22.37
C ALA A 129 -5.42 -15.37 23.78
N PHE A 130 -4.19 -15.81 24.09
CA PHE A 130 -3.52 -15.62 25.38
C PHE A 130 -4.18 -16.26 26.61
N THR A 131 -5.27 -17.04 26.48
CA THR A 131 -5.94 -17.64 27.67
C THR A 131 -5.06 -18.65 28.40
N ARG A 132 -4.26 -19.45 27.68
CA ARG A 132 -3.25 -20.32 28.30
C ARG A 132 -2.05 -19.54 28.86
N TYR A 133 -1.72 -18.39 28.27
CA TYR A 133 -0.61 -17.55 28.73
C TYR A 133 -0.95 -16.83 30.05
N ALA A 134 -2.18 -16.32 30.19
CA ALA A 134 -2.67 -15.77 31.46
C ALA A 134 -2.67 -16.84 32.57
N LYS A 135 -3.08 -18.08 32.29
CA LYS A 135 -2.99 -19.18 33.28
C LYS A 135 -1.53 -19.47 33.69
N LYS A 136 -0.58 -19.49 32.74
CA LYS A 136 0.87 -19.59 33.01
C LYS A 136 1.41 -18.41 33.85
N HIS A 137 0.74 -17.26 33.81
CA HIS A 137 1.09 -16.07 34.59
C HIS A 137 0.70 -16.23 36.06
N SER A 138 -0.48 -16.79 36.34
CA SER A 138 -0.95 -17.09 37.70
C SER A 138 -0.40 -18.38 38.30
N GLU A 139 -0.01 -19.35 37.47
CA GLU A 139 0.66 -20.59 37.90
C GLU A 139 2.06 -20.31 38.48
N ASN A 140 2.37 -20.94 39.61
CA ASN A 140 3.67 -20.85 40.30
C ASN A 140 4.18 -19.40 40.49
N SER A 141 3.27 -18.50 40.86
CA SER A 141 3.53 -17.07 41.14
C SER A 141 4.31 -16.33 40.03
N GLY A 142 4.06 -16.69 38.76
CA GLY A 142 4.74 -16.07 37.61
C GLY A 142 6.24 -16.37 37.50
N SER A 143 6.79 -17.29 38.29
CA SER A 143 8.21 -17.67 38.31
C SER A 143 8.79 -17.97 36.92
N SER A 144 8.01 -18.63 36.06
CA SER A 144 8.38 -18.92 34.67
C SER A 144 8.61 -17.66 33.82
N ILE A 145 7.97 -16.54 34.16
CA ILE A 145 8.06 -15.24 33.49
C ILE A 145 9.18 -14.40 34.09
N THR A 146 9.39 -14.45 35.42
CA THR A 146 10.59 -13.88 36.06
C THR A 146 11.86 -14.46 35.43
N ARG A 147 11.92 -15.78 35.23
CA ARG A 147 13.00 -16.47 34.50
C ARG A 147 13.16 -16.01 33.05
N GLU A 148 12.06 -15.69 32.35
CA GLU A 148 12.13 -15.14 30.99
C GLU A 148 12.62 -13.68 30.96
N LEU A 149 12.32 -12.88 31.98
CA LEU A 149 12.84 -11.52 32.15
C LEU A 149 14.33 -11.53 32.53
N GLU A 150 14.75 -12.40 33.45
CA GLU A 150 16.17 -12.63 33.80
C GLU A 150 16.99 -13.07 32.59
N ARG A 151 16.45 -13.98 31.77
CA ARG A 151 17.08 -14.39 30.51
C ARG A 151 17.29 -13.20 29.56
N ILE A 152 16.41 -12.20 29.58
CA ILE A 152 16.59 -10.98 28.80
C ILE A 152 17.66 -10.09 29.43
N LYS A 153 17.64 -9.90 30.75
CA LYS A 153 18.68 -9.16 31.50
C LYS A 153 20.10 -9.73 31.27
N LYS A 154 20.24 -11.06 31.16
CA LYS A 154 21.54 -11.74 30.99
C LYS A 154 22.09 -11.74 29.55
N TYR A 155 21.24 -11.81 28.53
CA TYR A 155 21.69 -12.14 27.15
C TYR A 155 21.29 -11.13 26.05
N CYS A 156 20.45 -10.14 26.32
CA CYS A 156 19.98 -9.22 25.28
C CYS A 156 20.72 -7.88 25.31
N THR A 157 21.22 -7.43 24.15
CA THR A 157 21.81 -6.08 24.01
C THR A 157 20.75 -5.01 23.77
N VAL A 158 19.62 -5.38 23.15
CA VAL A 158 18.52 -4.45 22.81
C VAL A 158 17.20 -4.93 23.42
N VAL A 159 16.49 -4.01 24.08
CA VAL A 159 15.19 -4.24 24.72
C VAL A 159 14.12 -3.41 24.02
N ARG A 160 12.95 -4.01 23.72
CA ARG A 160 11.80 -3.30 23.15
C ARG A 160 10.50 -3.62 23.87
N VAL A 161 9.70 -2.61 24.18
CA VAL A 161 8.32 -2.82 24.68
C VAL A 161 7.36 -3.07 23.51
N LEU A 162 6.37 -3.92 23.72
CA LEU A 162 5.23 -4.09 22.84
C LEU A 162 4.10 -3.20 23.33
N ALA A 163 3.75 -2.17 22.55
CA ALA A 163 2.70 -1.21 22.90
C ALA A 163 1.57 -1.17 21.85
N HIS A 164 0.33 -0.98 22.30
CA HIS A 164 -0.83 -0.80 21.41
C HIS A 164 -1.59 0.50 21.64
N THR A 165 -2.14 1.06 20.56
CA THR A 165 -3.03 2.22 20.62
C THR A 165 -4.37 1.89 21.28
N GLN A 166 -4.91 2.81 22.08
CA GLN A 166 -6.33 2.82 22.46
C GLN A 166 -7.22 3.31 21.31
N ILE A 167 -7.48 2.45 20.32
CA ILE A 167 -8.21 2.86 19.10
C ILE A 167 -9.67 3.24 19.41
N ARG A 168 -10.29 2.61 20.43
CA ARG A 168 -11.68 2.90 20.81
C ARG A 168 -11.92 4.34 21.30
N LYS A 169 -10.88 5.06 21.77
CA LYS A 169 -11.01 6.47 22.20
C LYS A 169 -11.01 7.46 21.03
N THR A 170 -10.65 7.03 19.82
CA THR A 170 -10.63 7.88 18.61
C THR A 170 -11.99 7.85 17.90
N PRO A 171 -12.35 8.85 17.06
CA PRO A 171 -13.58 8.82 16.24
C PRO A 171 -13.55 7.78 15.08
N LEU A 172 -12.65 6.79 15.14
CA LEU A 172 -12.43 5.82 14.07
C LEU A 172 -13.27 4.55 14.30
N LYS A 173 -14.11 4.18 13.32
CA LYS A 173 -14.94 2.95 13.34
C LYS A 173 -14.12 1.62 13.44
N GLN A 174 -12.79 1.66 13.43
CA GLN A 174 -11.91 0.49 13.50
C GLN A 174 -11.78 -0.02 14.95
N LYS A 175 -12.40 -1.16 15.30
CA LYS A 175 -12.30 -1.74 16.66
C LYS A 175 -11.01 -2.56 16.93
N LYS A 176 -9.94 -2.42 16.12
CA LYS A 176 -8.73 -3.28 16.14
C LYS A 176 -7.47 -2.43 16.34
N ALA A 177 -6.83 -2.52 17.51
CA ALA A 177 -5.68 -1.70 17.89
C ALA A 177 -4.45 -1.94 16.99
N HIS A 178 -3.59 -0.93 16.83
CA HIS A 178 -2.29 -1.09 16.19
C HIS A 178 -1.23 -1.38 17.26
N LEU A 179 -0.58 -2.54 17.16
CA LEU A 179 0.48 -3.03 18.06
C LEU A 179 1.86 -2.82 17.42
N MET A 180 2.82 -2.22 18.13
CA MET A 180 4.21 -2.07 17.68
C MET A 180 5.23 -2.39 18.77
N GLU A 181 6.44 -2.75 18.34
CA GLU A 181 7.64 -2.64 19.18
C GLU A 181 8.10 -1.17 19.24
N ILE A 182 8.42 -0.66 20.43
CA ILE A 182 9.15 0.59 20.67
C ILE A 182 10.46 0.21 21.36
N GLN A 183 11.60 0.75 20.91
CA GLN A 183 12.87 0.49 21.59
C GLN A 183 13.03 1.35 22.84
N VAL A 184 13.53 0.72 23.90
CA VAL A 184 13.88 1.39 25.16
C VAL A 184 15.37 1.75 25.09
N ASN A 185 15.69 3.04 25.21
CA ASN A 185 17.06 3.57 25.23
C ASN A 185 17.35 4.21 26.61
N GLY A 186 18.62 4.36 26.94
CA GLY A 186 19.07 4.88 28.24
C GLY A 186 19.13 3.80 29.34
N GLY A 187 20.08 3.95 30.27
CA GLY A 187 20.33 3.02 31.38
C GLY A 187 20.93 1.67 30.98
N SER A 188 21.18 0.83 31.99
CA SER A 188 21.60 -0.57 31.78
C SER A 188 20.48 -1.45 31.21
N VAL A 189 20.83 -2.63 30.70
CA VAL A 189 19.84 -3.63 30.25
C VAL A 189 18.92 -4.05 31.41
N ALA A 190 19.44 -4.13 32.64
CA ALA A 190 18.64 -4.48 33.82
C ALA A 190 17.58 -3.41 34.12
N GLU A 191 17.95 -2.13 34.09
CA GLU A 191 17.01 -1.00 34.25
C GLU A 191 15.98 -0.95 33.11
N LYS A 192 16.40 -1.12 31.85
CA LYS A 192 15.50 -1.16 30.69
C LYS A 192 14.42 -2.23 30.83
N VAL A 193 14.77 -3.42 31.32
CA VAL A 193 13.81 -4.50 31.58
C VAL A 193 12.88 -4.13 32.75
N THR A 194 13.42 -3.65 33.87
CA THR A 194 12.62 -3.29 35.06
C THR A 194 11.63 -2.15 34.77
N PHE A 195 12.07 -1.09 34.07
CA PHE A 195 11.22 0.00 33.57
C PHE A 195 10.11 -0.52 32.67
N ALA A 196 10.46 -1.36 31.69
CA ALA A 196 9.50 -1.90 30.74
C ALA A 196 8.45 -2.83 31.38
N SER A 197 8.84 -3.69 32.34
CA SER A 197 7.89 -4.48 33.13
C SER A 197 7.04 -3.59 34.05
N GLY A 198 7.63 -2.53 34.61
CA GLY A 198 6.93 -1.54 35.43
C GLY A 198 5.83 -0.77 34.67
N LEU A 199 5.88 -0.73 33.34
CA LEU A 199 4.87 -0.15 32.46
C LEU A 199 3.79 -1.14 31.98
N PHE A 200 3.87 -2.44 32.29
CA PHE A 200 2.88 -3.41 31.83
C PHE A 200 1.46 -3.01 32.25
N GLU A 201 0.53 -3.11 31.31
CA GLU A 201 -0.90 -2.81 31.41
C GLU A 201 -1.25 -1.32 31.66
N LYS A 202 -0.25 -0.49 31.93
CA LYS A 202 -0.40 0.95 32.19
C LYS A 202 -0.46 1.76 30.89
N PRO A 203 -1.19 2.89 30.89
CA PRO A 203 -1.15 3.85 29.79
C PRO A 203 0.15 4.65 29.81
N VAL A 204 0.76 4.79 28.64
CA VAL A 204 1.87 5.72 28.40
C VAL A 204 1.36 6.88 27.55
N GLU A 205 1.46 8.08 28.09
CA GLU A 205 1.03 9.32 27.45
C GLU A 205 2.05 9.84 26.42
N ILE A 206 1.63 10.80 25.60
CA ILE A 206 2.51 11.43 24.61
C ILE A 206 3.60 12.29 25.26
N ALA A 207 3.28 12.97 26.37
CA ALA A 207 4.16 13.91 27.08
C ALA A 207 5.30 13.24 27.86
N SER A 208 5.22 11.92 28.13
CA SER A 208 6.33 11.15 28.73
C SER A 208 7.30 10.59 27.70
N ILE A 209 7.08 10.87 26.40
CA ILE A 209 7.89 10.38 25.28
C ILE A 209 8.49 11.56 24.49
N PHE A 210 7.74 12.63 24.29
CA PHE A 210 8.16 13.81 23.53
C PHE A 210 7.93 15.09 24.32
N GLU A 211 8.77 16.08 24.05
CA GLU A 211 8.70 17.42 24.64
C GLU A 211 8.19 18.44 23.61
N GLN A 212 7.74 19.61 24.07
CA GLN A 212 7.57 20.77 23.18
C GLN A 212 8.94 21.18 22.63
N ASP A 213 8.94 21.79 21.45
CA ASP A 213 10.14 22.19 20.70
C ASP A 213 11.06 21.07 20.19
N GLU A 214 10.84 19.80 20.57
CA GLU A 214 11.60 18.66 20.06
C GLU A 214 11.44 18.50 18.52
N MET A 215 12.50 18.03 17.87
CA MET A 215 12.51 17.67 16.45
C MET A 215 12.31 16.16 16.30
N ILE A 216 11.20 15.77 15.66
CA ILE A 216 10.75 14.38 15.57
C ILE A 216 10.62 13.90 14.13
N ASP A 217 10.66 12.58 13.96
CA ASP A 217 10.50 11.91 12.67
C ASP A 217 9.13 11.24 12.58
N VAL A 218 8.39 11.53 11.50
CA VAL A 218 7.04 11.00 11.26
C VAL A 218 7.09 9.92 10.18
N ILE A 219 6.90 8.68 10.60
CA ILE A 219 7.00 7.48 9.77
C ILE A 219 5.60 6.97 9.43
N ALA A 220 5.26 6.98 8.14
CA ALA A 220 3.92 6.61 7.68
C ALA A 220 3.93 6.00 6.27
N VAL A 221 2.74 5.64 5.80
CA VAL A 221 2.48 5.31 4.40
C VAL A 221 1.79 6.51 3.73
N THR A 222 2.24 6.94 2.55
CA THR A 222 1.70 8.11 1.83
C THR A 222 0.27 7.87 1.31
N LYS A 223 -0.45 8.95 0.95
CA LYS A 223 -1.72 8.84 0.19
C LYS A 223 -1.51 7.95 -1.03
N GLY A 224 -2.47 7.07 -1.35
CA GLY A 224 -2.45 6.26 -2.57
C GLY A 224 -3.07 7.01 -3.74
N HIS A 225 -2.49 6.88 -4.93
CA HIS A 225 -2.96 7.52 -6.16
C HIS A 225 -3.28 6.50 -7.28
N GLY A 226 -3.17 5.20 -7.00
CA GLY A 226 -3.47 4.12 -7.94
C GLY A 226 -2.32 3.85 -8.91
N PHE A 227 -2.66 3.39 -10.12
CA PHE A 227 -1.74 3.37 -11.26
C PHE A 227 -1.68 4.79 -11.86
N SER A 228 -0.47 5.27 -12.17
CA SER A 228 -0.24 6.63 -12.67
C SER A 228 0.76 6.66 -13.81
N GLY A 229 0.45 7.45 -14.83
CA GLY A 229 1.35 7.72 -15.95
C GLY A 229 2.63 8.47 -15.54
N VAL A 230 3.65 8.40 -16.41
CA VAL A 230 5.00 8.93 -16.17
C VAL A 230 5.05 10.40 -15.77
N THR A 231 4.17 11.24 -16.34
CA THR A 231 4.11 12.67 -16.02
C THR A 231 3.79 12.91 -14.54
N SER A 232 2.79 12.22 -13.98
CA SER A 232 2.43 12.37 -12.56
C SER A 232 3.41 11.63 -11.65
N ARG A 233 3.77 10.38 -12.00
CA ARG A 233 4.56 9.49 -11.14
C ARG A 233 6.02 9.93 -10.98
N TRP A 234 6.57 10.64 -11.98
CA TRP A 234 7.99 11.03 -12.05
C TRP A 234 8.23 12.52 -12.30
N GLY A 235 7.21 13.32 -12.63
CA GLY A 235 7.37 14.74 -12.96
C GLY A 235 8.00 15.00 -14.33
N THR A 236 7.86 14.07 -15.28
CA THR A 236 8.42 14.20 -16.64
C THR A 236 7.67 15.26 -17.46
N LYS A 237 8.40 16.03 -18.29
CA LYS A 237 7.81 17.04 -19.19
C LYS A 237 6.81 16.38 -20.15
N LYS A 238 5.65 17.01 -20.37
CA LYS A 238 4.67 16.62 -21.41
C LYS A 238 5.27 16.88 -22.81
N LEU A 239 4.94 16.03 -23.77
CA LEU A 239 5.30 16.23 -25.18
C LEU A 239 4.40 17.31 -25.84
N PRO A 240 4.81 17.88 -26.99
CA PRO A 240 4.03 18.91 -27.71
C PRO A 240 2.63 18.45 -28.14
N ARG A 241 1.70 19.39 -28.35
CA ARG A 241 0.30 19.10 -28.73
C ARG A 241 0.17 18.22 -29.99
N LYS A 242 1.06 18.41 -30.98
CA LYS A 242 1.07 17.67 -32.26
C LYS A 242 1.63 16.23 -32.15
N THR A 243 1.90 15.71 -30.96
CA THR A 243 2.53 14.38 -30.79
C THR A 243 1.53 13.24 -31.04
N HIS A 244 1.75 12.44 -32.08
CA HIS A 244 0.93 11.27 -32.38
C HIS A 244 1.07 10.15 -31.32
N LYS A 245 0.02 9.33 -31.17
CA LYS A 245 -0.14 8.29 -30.12
C LYS A 245 0.13 8.83 -28.70
N GLY A 246 -0.40 10.02 -28.38
CA GLY A 246 -0.46 10.58 -27.02
C GLY A 246 0.77 11.36 -26.52
N LEU A 247 0.53 12.33 -25.63
CA LEU A 247 1.53 13.33 -25.19
C LEU A 247 1.98 13.23 -23.71
N ARG A 248 1.38 12.34 -22.90
CA ARG A 248 1.72 12.10 -21.48
C ARG A 248 2.68 10.91 -21.30
N LYS A 249 3.63 10.75 -22.23
CA LYS A 249 4.61 9.66 -22.30
C LYS A 249 6.06 10.20 -22.27
N VAL A 250 7.01 9.33 -21.96
CA VAL A 250 8.44 9.56 -22.27
C VAL A 250 8.65 9.19 -23.73
N ALA A 251 9.39 10.00 -24.49
CA ALA A 251 9.59 9.76 -25.93
C ALA A 251 10.63 8.66 -26.20
N CYS A 252 11.83 8.78 -25.63
CA CYS A 252 12.91 7.81 -25.74
C CYS A 252 13.12 7.09 -24.39
N ILE A 253 13.11 5.75 -24.40
CA ILE A 253 13.21 4.90 -23.21
C ILE A 253 14.57 4.21 -23.05
N GLY A 254 15.52 4.48 -23.93
CA GLY A 254 16.86 3.90 -23.94
C GLY A 254 17.57 4.20 -25.28
N ALA A 255 18.89 4.07 -25.30
CA ALA A 255 19.62 3.93 -26.57
C ALA A 255 19.44 2.49 -27.11
N TRP A 256 19.90 2.23 -28.34
CA TRP A 256 19.94 0.87 -28.90
C TRP A 256 20.81 -0.06 -28.03
N HIS A 257 22.00 0.42 -27.64
CA HIS A 257 22.93 -0.29 -26.76
C HIS A 257 23.05 0.44 -25.41
N PRO A 258 22.93 -0.26 -24.26
CA PRO A 258 22.61 -1.68 -24.12
C PRO A 258 21.15 -1.98 -24.51
N SER A 259 20.91 -3.19 -25.04
CA SER A 259 19.65 -3.66 -25.63
C SER A 259 18.55 -4.01 -24.61
N HIS A 260 18.42 -3.22 -23.53
CA HIS A 260 17.39 -3.38 -22.52
C HIS A 260 16.92 -2.04 -21.95
N VAL A 261 15.66 -1.97 -21.51
CA VAL A 261 15.14 -0.78 -20.81
C VAL A 261 15.74 -0.72 -19.40
N GLN A 262 16.65 0.22 -19.17
CA GLN A 262 17.29 0.36 -17.85
C GLN A 262 16.26 0.64 -16.75
N TRP A 263 16.49 0.08 -15.56
CA TRP A 263 15.70 0.33 -14.33
C TRP A 263 15.63 1.81 -13.92
N THR A 264 16.55 2.63 -14.45
CA THR A 264 16.63 4.08 -14.27
C THR A 264 15.57 4.82 -15.11
N VAL A 265 14.90 4.19 -16.06
CA VAL A 265 13.95 4.85 -16.97
C VAL A 265 12.62 5.14 -16.26
N ALA A 266 12.07 6.34 -16.47
CA ALA A 266 10.80 6.74 -15.87
C ALA A 266 9.63 6.00 -16.55
N ARG A 267 9.14 4.92 -15.91
CA ARG A 267 7.98 4.11 -16.37
C ARG A 267 6.70 4.40 -15.56
N ALA A 268 5.53 4.19 -16.18
CA ALA A 268 4.23 4.24 -15.51
C ALA A 268 4.09 3.15 -14.43
N GLY A 269 3.05 3.22 -13.59
CA GLY A 269 2.78 2.21 -12.55
C GLY A 269 2.28 2.83 -11.25
N GLN A 270 2.34 2.07 -10.16
CA GLN A 270 1.85 2.51 -8.84
C GLN A 270 2.46 3.86 -8.42
N ASP A 271 1.59 4.81 -8.01
CA ASP A 271 1.99 6.02 -7.30
C ASP A 271 1.26 6.18 -5.96
N GLY A 272 1.95 6.76 -4.99
CA GLY A 272 1.50 6.80 -3.61
C GLY A 272 1.37 5.43 -2.95
N TYR A 273 0.85 5.42 -1.71
CA TYR A 273 0.85 4.26 -0.81
C TYR A 273 2.26 3.69 -0.55
N HIS A 274 3.27 4.57 -0.55
CA HIS A 274 4.67 4.23 -0.30
C HIS A 274 5.00 4.43 1.18
N HIS A 275 5.83 3.57 1.79
CA HIS A 275 6.41 3.83 3.12
C HIS A 275 7.40 4.99 3.02
N ARG A 276 7.31 5.95 3.95
CA ARG A 276 8.22 7.09 4.08
C ARG A 276 8.46 7.40 5.55
N THR A 277 9.71 7.69 5.86
CA THR A 277 10.10 8.50 7.03
C THR A 277 10.22 9.94 6.53
N SER A 278 9.48 10.86 7.14
CA SER A 278 9.66 12.30 6.95
C SER A 278 10.31 12.83 8.22
N THR A 279 11.52 13.39 8.11
CA THR A 279 12.34 13.75 9.27
C THR A 279 12.21 15.22 9.66
N ASN A 280 12.74 15.56 10.84
CA ASN A 280 12.95 16.95 11.25
C ASN A 280 11.64 17.78 11.35
N HIS A 281 10.52 17.17 11.75
CA HIS A 281 9.29 17.89 12.06
C HIS A 281 9.35 18.42 13.49
N LYS A 282 9.31 19.75 13.66
CA LYS A 282 9.29 20.36 14.99
C LYS A 282 7.93 20.21 15.67
N VAL A 283 7.94 19.86 16.96
CA VAL A 283 6.75 19.85 17.84
C VAL A 283 6.47 21.26 18.32
N TYR A 284 5.24 21.75 18.12
CA TYR A 284 4.83 23.13 18.44
C TYR A 284 3.94 23.21 19.69
N ARG A 285 3.20 22.13 19.97
CA ARG A 285 2.40 21.97 21.19
C ARG A 285 2.13 20.48 21.39
N ILE A 286 2.20 20.05 22.64
CA ILE A 286 1.59 18.81 23.10
C ILE A 286 0.38 19.24 23.93
N GLY A 287 -0.83 18.97 23.43
CA GLY A 287 -2.07 19.41 24.07
C GLY A 287 -2.79 18.26 24.74
N LYS A 288 -3.36 18.51 25.92
CA LYS A 288 -4.15 17.53 26.68
C LYS A 288 -5.56 17.37 26.14
N GLY A 289 -6.07 16.14 26.15
CA GLY A 289 -7.42 15.81 25.69
C GLY A 289 -8.52 16.40 26.57
N ASP A 290 -8.30 16.38 27.90
CA ASP A 290 -9.28 16.79 28.90
C ASP A 290 -9.36 18.32 29.10
N ASP A 291 -8.40 19.08 28.56
CA ASP A 291 -8.43 20.55 28.59
C ASP A 291 -9.27 21.13 27.45
N ALA A 292 -10.39 21.78 27.81
CA ALA A 292 -11.28 22.46 26.89
C ALA A 292 -10.65 23.70 26.20
N ASN A 293 -9.53 24.20 26.71
CA ASN A 293 -8.81 25.39 26.21
C ASN A 293 -7.51 25.02 25.48
N ASN A 294 -7.34 23.77 25.04
CA ASN A 294 -6.07 23.28 24.51
C ASN A 294 -5.62 23.92 23.17
N ALA A 295 -6.42 24.81 22.59
CA ALA A 295 -6.06 25.70 21.47
C ALA A 295 -6.11 27.21 21.79
N SER A 296 -6.34 27.59 23.05
CA SER A 296 -6.09 28.93 23.58
C SER A 296 -4.57 29.17 23.76
N THR A 297 -4.17 30.43 23.94
CA THR A 297 -2.77 30.85 24.11
C THR A 297 -2.69 32.02 25.09
N GLU A 298 -1.50 32.46 25.44
CA GLU A 298 -1.31 33.62 26.33
C GLU A 298 -1.77 34.93 25.68
N PHE A 299 -1.64 35.04 24.35
CA PHE A 299 -2.09 36.19 23.57
C PHE A 299 -3.59 36.09 23.18
N ASP A 300 -4.00 34.95 22.62
CA ASP A 300 -5.40 34.63 22.33
C ASP A 300 -6.04 33.83 23.47
N VAL A 301 -6.63 34.56 24.42
CA VAL A 301 -7.36 34.07 25.59
C VAL A 301 -8.76 33.49 25.29
N SER A 302 -9.16 33.39 24.02
CA SER A 302 -10.48 32.83 23.69
C SER A 302 -10.54 31.34 24.04
N LYS A 303 -11.54 30.92 24.82
CA LYS A 303 -11.68 29.54 25.31
C LYS A 303 -12.07 28.60 24.16
N LYS A 304 -11.11 27.81 23.66
CA LYS A 304 -11.31 26.93 22.50
C LYS A 304 -10.42 25.69 22.51
N ALA A 305 -10.99 24.59 22.01
CA ALA A 305 -10.28 23.34 21.78
C ALA A 305 -9.76 23.23 20.34
N ILE A 306 -8.75 22.39 20.12
CA ILE A 306 -8.09 22.16 18.82
C ILE A 306 -9.01 21.61 17.71
N THR A 307 -10.19 21.10 18.09
CA THR A 307 -11.21 20.63 17.15
C THR A 307 -11.87 21.83 16.47
N PRO A 308 -11.71 22.03 15.14
CA PRO A 308 -12.27 23.19 14.47
C PRO A 308 -13.80 23.12 14.38
N MET A 309 -14.47 24.23 14.10
CA MET A 309 -15.93 24.28 13.94
C MET A 309 -16.42 23.23 12.91
N GLY A 310 -17.34 22.35 13.31
CA GLY A 310 -17.81 21.22 12.49
C GLY A 310 -16.90 19.99 12.46
N GLY A 311 -15.83 20.00 13.25
CA GLY A 311 -14.84 18.92 13.36
C GLY A 311 -13.79 18.92 12.25
N PHE A 312 -12.72 18.15 12.44
CA PHE A 312 -11.74 17.95 11.35
C PHE A 312 -12.40 17.16 10.22
N VAL A 313 -12.62 17.81 9.07
CA VAL A 313 -13.34 17.24 7.90
C VAL A 313 -12.92 15.81 7.58
N ARG A 314 -13.90 14.90 7.55
CA ARG A 314 -13.79 13.44 7.40
C ARG A 314 -13.10 12.67 8.54
N TYR A 315 -12.46 13.33 9.51
CA TYR A 315 -11.92 12.70 10.72
C TYR A 315 -12.98 12.61 11.83
N GLY A 316 -13.47 13.76 12.29
CA GLY A 316 -14.30 13.92 13.49
C GLY A 316 -13.68 14.91 14.47
N GLU A 317 -14.05 14.78 15.74
CA GLU A 317 -13.52 15.54 16.86
C GLU A 317 -12.20 14.90 17.35
N VAL A 318 -11.28 15.72 17.87
CA VAL A 318 -10.11 15.26 18.65
C VAL A 318 -10.50 15.40 20.12
N LYS A 319 -10.41 14.30 20.88
CA LYS A 319 -10.82 14.21 22.30
C LYS A 319 -9.72 13.69 23.22
N ASN A 320 -8.64 13.19 22.64
CA ASN A 320 -7.49 12.70 23.37
C ASN A 320 -6.35 13.70 23.26
N ASP A 321 -5.30 13.49 24.07
CA ASP A 321 -4.01 14.14 23.91
C ASP A 321 -3.59 14.15 22.43
N PHE A 322 -3.01 15.26 21.98
CA PHE A 322 -2.56 15.44 20.61
C PHE A 322 -1.18 16.10 20.55
N ILE A 323 -0.51 15.86 19.44
CA ILE A 323 0.74 16.54 19.10
C ILE A 323 0.55 17.37 17.83
N MET A 324 0.90 18.65 17.94
CA MET A 324 0.92 19.61 16.84
C MET A 324 2.33 19.67 16.28
N VAL A 325 2.49 19.36 14.98
CA VAL A 325 3.80 19.32 14.33
C VAL A 325 3.87 20.23 13.11
N LYS A 326 5.03 20.86 12.90
CA LYS A 326 5.27 21.81 11.81
C LYS A 326 5.07 21.16 10.43
N GLY A 327 4.31 21.84 9.57
CA GLY A 327 4.11 21.48 8.17
C GLY A 327 3.22 20.26 7.94
N SER A 328 3.40 19.60 6.79
CA SER A 328 2.62 18.43 6.38
C SER A 328 3.37 17.12 6.61
N VAL A 329 2.77 16.19 7.35
CA VAL A 329 3.31 14.82 7.52
C VAL A 329 2.81 13.86 6.42
N PRO A 330 3.54 12.79 6.07
CA PRO A 330 3.11 11.80 5.08
C PRO A 330 1.79 11.10 5.45
N GLY A 331 0.87 10.97 4.48
CA GLY A 331 -0.36 10.18 4.60
C GLY A 331 -1.65 11.00 4.71
N VAL A 332 -2.77 10.27 4.65
CA VAL A 332 -4.14 10.80 4.72
C VAL A 332 -4.64 10.94 6.18
N LYS A 333 -5.72 11.70 6.37
CA LYS A 333 -6.48 11.70 7.63
C LYS A 333 -6.90 10.27 8.02
N LYS A 334 -7.10 10.01 9.32
CA LYS A 334 -7.39 8.68 9.93
C LYS A 334 -6.24 7.66 9.87
N ARG A 335 -5.12 7.96 9.21
CA ARG A 335 -4.00 7.02 9.12
C ARG A 335 -3.17 7.03 10.40
N VAL A 336 -2.78 5.83 10.85
CA VAL A 336 -1.81 5.67 11.93
C VAL A 336 -0.42 6.13 11.48
N MET A 337 0.09 7.14 12.16
CA MET A 337 1.46 7.63 12.12
C MET A 337 2.28 6.88 13.17
N THR A 338 3.56 6.66 12.90
CA THR A 338 4.53 6.32 13.95
C THR A 338 5.47 7.51 14.14
N LEU A 339 5.46 8.07 15.34
CA LEU A 339 6.32 9.18 15.74
C LEU A 339 7.58 8.58 16.37
N ARG A 340 8.76 9.13 16.08
CA ARG A 340 10.06 8.68 16.60
C ARG A 340 10.90 9.90 16.98
N LYS A 341 11.67 9.83 18.06
CA LYS A 341 12.72 10.84 18.32
C LYS A 341 13.71 10.87 17.15
N SER A 342 14.40 12.00 16.96
CA SER A 342 15.39 12.12 15.87
C SER A 342 16.50 11.06 15.99
N MET A 343 17.10 10.70 14.85
CA MET A 343 18.25 9.80 14.80
C MET A 343 19.56 10.47 15.25
N PHE A 344 19.61 11.80 15.31
CA PHE A 344 20.81 12.58 15.59
C PHE A 344 20.48 13.82 16.44
N VAL A 345 21.46 14.31 17.20
CA VAL A 345 21.31 15.52 18.01
C VAL A 345 21.27 16.74 17.08
N HIS A 346 20.27 17.61 17.24
CA HIS A 346 20.11 18.81 16.43
C HIS A 346 20.82 20.01 17.07
N THR A 347 21.84 20.54 16.41
CA THR A 347 22.59 21.73 16.84
C THR A 347 22.21 23.01 16.08
N SER A 348 21.39 22.92 15.03
CA SER A 348 21.04 24.08 14.20
C SER A 348 20.07 25.02 14.94
N ARG A 349 20.30 26.33 14.86
CA ARG A 349 19.48 27.36 15.56
C ARG A 349 17.98 27.16 15.33
N LYS A 350 17.56 26.87 14.09
CA LYS A 350 16.17 26.57 13.68
C LYS A 350 15.53 25.36 14.38
N ALA A 351 16.33 24.40 14.84
CA ALA A 351 15.86 23.25 15.61
C ALA A 351 15.72 23.59 17.11
N LEU A 352 16.58 24.47 17.63
CA LEU A 352 16.64 24.88 19.03
C LEU A 352 15.77 26.11 19.37
N GLU A 353 15.36 26.88 18.35
CA GLU A 353 14.40 28.00 18.36
C GLU A 353 13.15 27.65 19.18
N LYS A 354 12.96 28.24 20.37
CA LYS A 354 11.76 28.00 21.20
C LYS A 354 10.50 28.49 20.48
N VAL A 355 9.39 27.76 20.59
CA VAL A 355 8.12 28.07 19.92
C VAL A 355 7.04 28.38 20.96
N GLU A 356 6.79 29.67 21.08
CA GLU A 356 5.57 30.24 21.65
C GLU A 356 4.52 30.38 20.53
N LEU A 357 3.23 30.21 20.83
CA LEU A 357 2.14 30.34 19.86
C LEU A 357 1.23 31.50 20.28
N LYS A 358 0.99 32.45 19.37
CA LYS A 358 0.09 33.60 19.58
C LYS A 358 -1.36 33.31 19.25
N TRP A 359 -1.61 32.38 18.32
CA TRP A 359 -2.97 32.06 17.85
C TRP A 359 -3.02 30.70 17.13
N ILE A 360 -4.15 30.00 17.26
CA ILE A 360 -4.43 28.72 16.61
C ILE A 360 -5.79 28.79 15.91
N ASP A 361 -5.83 28.40 14.64
CA ASP A 361 -7.01 28.48 13.79
C ASP A 361 -8.01 27.33 14.02
N THR A 362 -9.10 27.61 14.74
CA THR A 362 -10.23 26.70 14.99
C THR A 362 -11.42 26.92 14.04
N SER A 363 -11.27 27.74 13.00
CA SER A 363 -12.33 27.97 12.01
C SER A 363 -12.77 26.71 11.24
N SER A 364 -13.98 26.72 10.67
CA SER A 364 -14.47 25.60 9.84
C SER A 364 -13.49 25.28 8.71
N LYS A 365 -13.01 24.04 8.69
CA LYS A 365 -12.20 23.50 7.58
C LYS A 365 -13.07 22.82 6.51
N PHE A 366 -14.39 23.00 6.57
CA PHE A 366 -15.38 22.61 5.55
C PHE A 366 -15.95 23.89 4.93
N GLY A 367 -15.65 24.12 3.65
CA GLY A 367 -15.81 25.44 3.03
C GLY A 367 -14.81 26.46 3.59
N HIS A 368 -15.19 27.73 3.56
CA HIS A 368 -14.39 28.83 4.13
C HIS A 368 -14.91 29.19 5.53
N GLY A 369 -14.10 28.95 6.55
CA GLY A 369 -14.43 29.25 7.94
C GLY A 369 -14.18 30.73 8.28
N ALA A 370 -15.25 31.52 8.36
CA ALA A 370 -15.17 32.94 8.72
C ALA A 370 -15.03 33.22 10.23
N TYR A 371 -15.37 32.25 11.08
CA TYR A 371 -15.39 32.40 12.55
C TYR A 371 -14.53 31.33 13.21
N GLN A 372 -13.92 31.65 14.35
CA GLN A 372 -13.13 30.72 15.18
C GLN A 372 -13.98 29.92 16.16
N THR A 373 -15.03 30.52 16.74
CA THR A 373 -15.89 29.88 17.75
C THR A 373 -17.39 29.92 17.42
N PRO A 374 -18.21 29.01 17.97
CA PRO A 374 -19.67 29.09 17.87
C PRO A 374 -20.25 30.37 18.50
N THR A 375 -19.64 30.87 19.58
CA THR A 375 -20.07 32.08 20.31
C THR A 375 -19.87 33.34 19.47
N GLU A 376 -18.70 33.48 18.85
CA GLU A 376 -18.38 34.55 17.89
C GLU A 376 -19.31 34.52 16.68
N LYS A 377 -19.51 33.33 16.07
CA LYS A 377 -20.48 33.14 14.98
C LYS A 377 -21.89 33.55 15.40
N HIS A 378 -22.29 33.24 16.64
CA HIS A 378 -23.58 33.68 17.17
C HIS A 378 -23.60 35.20 17.30
N GLY A 379 -22.61 35.81 17.97
CA GLY A 379 -22.52 37.27 18.15
C GLY A 379 -22.60 38.06 16.85
N PHE A 380 -21.89 37.63 15.80
CA PHE A 380 -21.93 38.28 14.48
C PHE A 380 -23.31 38.16 13.79
N LEU A 381 -23.97 36.99 13.90
CA LEU A 381 -25.24 36.73 13.22
C LEU A 381 -26.48 37.13 14.04
N ALA A 382 -26.33 37.41 15.35
CA ALA A 382 -27.42 37.64 16.29
C ALA A 382 -28.00 39.07 16.29
N LYS A 383 -28.07 39.71 15.12
CA LYS A 383 -29.12 40.70 14.84
C LYS A 383 -30.37 39.97 14.33
N ASP A 384 -31.04 39.24 15.23
CA ASP A 384 -32.35 38.55 15.14
C ASP A 384 -32.77 37.79 13.85
N SER A 385 -31.86 37.58 12.90
CA SER A 385 -32.16 37.21 11.51
C SER A 385 -32.40 35.71 11.27
N ILE A 386 -31.89 34.82 12.12
CA ILE A 386 -31.97 33.38 11.89
C ILE A 386 -33.28 32.83 12.44
N LYS A 387 -34.25 32.56 11.55
CA LYS A 387 -35.55 31.93 11.87
C LYS A 387 -35.41 30.79 12.91
N LYS A 388 -34.49 29.85 12.71
CA LYS A 388 -34.29 28.69 13.61
C LYS A 388 -33.82 29.02 15.05
N SER A 389 -33.17 30.16 15.31
CA SER A 389 -32.87 30.59 16.69
C SER A 389 -34.06 31.33 17.30
N ARG A 390 -34.79 32.13 16.50
CA ARG A 390 -36.05 32.77 16.90
C ARG A 390 -37.11 31.74 17.28
N ASP A 391 -37.32 30.72 16.45
CA ASP A 391 -38.29 29.64 16.69
C ASP A 391 -37.95 28.87 17.98
N LYS A 392 -36.65 28.56 18.22
CA LYS A 392 -36.19 27.97 19.49
C LYS A 392 -36.37 28.89 20.70
N ARG A 393 -36.26 30.20 20.54
CA ARG A 393 -36.47 31.18 21.62
C ARG A 393 -37.96 31.36 21.93
N ALA A 394 -38.83 31.25 20.92
CA ALA A 394 -40.29 31.24 21.07
C ALA A 394 -40.76 29.95 21.78
N ALA A 395 -40.29 28.77 21.35
CA ALA A 395 -40.57 27.50 22.00
C ALA A 395 -39.99 27.37 23.43
N LYS A 396 -39.10 28.29 23.85
CA LYS A 396 -38.62 28.44 25.23
C LYS A 396 -39.25 29.62 25.99
N LYS A 397 -40.31 30.23 25.42
CA LYS A 397 -41.08 31.34 26.00
C LYS A 397 -42.55 31.00 26.26
N SER A 398 -43.08 29.89 25.74
CA SER A 398 -44.37 29.33 26.16
C SER A 398 -44.30 28.89 27.63
N PRO A 399 -45.18 29.40 28.52
CA PRO A 399 -45.11 29.12 29.95
C PRO A 399 -45.57 27.70 30.29
N ALA A 400 -45.11 27.19 31.43
CA ALA A 400 -45.69 26.01 32.07
C ALA A 400 -46.70 26.46 33.14
N GLY A 401 -47.85 25.77 33.22
CA GLY A 401 -48.78 25.89 34.34
C GLY A 401 -50.15 26.52 34.03
N VAL A 402 -51.11 25.67 33.67
CA VAL A 402 -52.49 25.75 34.17
C VAL A 402 -52.88 24.32 34.53
N ALA A 403 -53.48 24.10 35.69
CA ALA A 403 -53.94 22.79 36.14
C ALA A 403 -55.45 22.85 36.46
N PRO A 404 -56.25 21.83 36.14
CA PRO A 404 -57.62 21.70 36.62
C PRO A 404 -57.66 21.24 38.10
N PRO A 405 -58.76 21.50 38.83
CA PRO A 405 -58.89 21.17 40.25
C PRO A 405 -59.14 19.68 40.52
N ALA A 406 -59.07 19.29 41.79
CA ALA A 406 -59.03 17.90 42.24
C ALA A 406 -60.31 17.41 42.94
N THR A 407 -60.45 16.09 43.00
CA THR A 407 -61.25 15.37 43.99
C THR A 407 -60.49 14.15 44.51
N THR A 408 -60.84 13.78 45.74
CA THR A 408 -60.49 12.59 46.54
C THR A 408 -60.63 11.24 45.78
N ASN A 409 -60.02 10.12 46.19
CA ASN A 409 -59.64 9.72 47.55
C ASN A 409 -58.47 8.69 47.64
N GLU A 410 -57.90 8.54 48.84
CA GLU A 410 -57.33 7.32 49.48
C GLU A 410 -56.22 6.42 48.85
N GLN A 411 -55.25 6.06 49.72
CA GLN A 411 -54.43 4.83 49.69
C GLN A 411 -55.09 3.77 50.64
N PRO A 412 -54.53 2.57 50.97
CA PRO A 412 -53.23 1.95 50.63
C PRO A 412 -53.29 0.42 50.31
N PHE A 413 -52.11 -0.23 50.36
CA PHE A 413 -51.83 -1.67 50.50
C PHE A 413 -51.94 -2.65 49.29
N ALA A 414 -50.85 -3.39 49.10
CA ALA A 414 -50.78 -4.77 48.63
C ALA A 414 -50.72 -5.71 49.88
N PRO A 415 -50.83 -7.06 49.86
CA PRO A 415 -50.19 -7.97 48.89
C PRO A 415 -50.98 -9.29 48.60
N SER A 416 -50.27 -10.42 48.37
CA SER A 416 -50.70 -11.79 47.97
C SER A 416 -51.11 -11.93 46.49
N GLN A 417 -50.74 -12.94 45.67
CA GLN A 417 -50.33 -14.37 45.78
C GLN A 417 -51.46 -15.41 45.55
N THR A 418 -51.50 -16.02 44.35
CA THR A 418 -51.28 -17.46 44.04
C THR A 418 -52.10 -18.04 42.86
N HIS A 419 -51.51 -19.03 42.15
CA HIS A 419 -52.06 -20.09 41.25
C HIS A 419 -53.05 -19.76 40.10
N GLY A 420 -53.11 -20.53 38.98
CA GLY A 420 -52.24 -21.63 38.50
C GLY A 420 -52.81 -22.40 37.26
N ALA A 421 -51.95 -23.20 36.59
CA ALA A 421 -52.24 -24.13 35.45
C ALA A 421 -52.71 -23.46 34.11
N VAL A 422 -52.73 -24.09 32.91
CA VAL A 422 -52.65 -25.53 32.45
C VAL A 422 -51.66 -25.70 31.26
N GLU A 423 -51.37 -26.96 30.87
CA GLU A 423 -50.25 -27.49 30.06
C GLU A 423 -50.50 -27.76 28.54
N GLY A 424 -49.41 -28.12 27.82
CA GLY A 424 -49.38 -28.88 26.53
C GLY A 424 -49.36 -28.05 25.22
N LEU A 425 -48.99 -28.55 24.02
CA LEU A 425 -48.19 -29.69 23.46
C LEU A 425 -47.52 -29.16 22.14
N GLN A 426 -46.56 -29.74 21.38
CA GLN A 426 -46.03 -31.10 21.09
C GLN A 426 -46.93 -32.00 20.18
N ASP A 427 -46.47 -32.82 19.22
CA ASP A 427 -45.20 -32.96 18.42
C ASP A 427 -45.55 -33.89 17.20
N GLU A 428 -44.76 -34.17 16.15
CA GLU A 428 -43.37 -33.82 15.77
C GLU A 428 -43.32 -33.03 14.43
N HIS A 429 -42.71 -33.37 13.25
CA HIS A 429 -41.93 -34.51 12.65
C HIS A 429 -40.65 -33.94 11.99
N LEU A 430 -39.44 -34.49 12.22
CA LEU A 430 -38.78 -35.69 11.66
C LEU A 430 -38.28 -35.62 10.19
N ALA A 431 -36.96 -35.44 10.05
CA ALA A 431 -36.15 -35.91 8.91
C ALA A 431 -34.66 -36.03 9.33
N THR A 432 -34.18 -37.24 9.56
CA THR A 432 -32.80 -37.53 10.05
C THR A 432 -32.00 -38.32 9.01
N VAL A 433 -30.75 -37.94 8.76
CA VAL A 433 -29.80 -38.66 7.87
C VAL A 433 -28.41 -38.73 8.55
N PRO A 434 -27.71 -39.89 8.56
CA PRO A 434 -26.68 -40.20 9.57
C PRO A 434 -25.22 -39.90 9.14
N PRO A 435 -24.26 -39.95 10.09
CA PRO A 435 -22.83 -39.98 9.78
C PRO A 435 -22.34 -41.39 9.37
N PRO A 436 -21.30 -41.52 8.52
CA PRO A 436 -20.67 -42.80 8.22
C PRO A 436 -19.77 -43.27 9.38
N ILE A 437 -19.78 -44.59 9.64
CA ILE A 437 -18.99 -45.28 10.66
C ILE A 437 -17.70 -45.88 10.04
N ALA A 438 -16.69 -46.14 10.87
CA ALA A 438 -15.39 -46.65 10.46
C ALA A 438 -15.37 -48.16 10.11
N ALA A 439 -14.31 -48.60 9.44
CA ALA A 439 -13.91 -50.00 9.31
C ALA A 439 -12.53 -50.23 9.99
N GLY A 440 -12.27 -51.46 10.44
CA GLY A 440 -10.96 -51.88 10.97
C GLY A 440 -9.88 -51.97 9.86
N ALA A 441 -8.57 -51.92 10.12
CA ALA A 441 -7.76 -52.37 11.26
C ALA A 441 -7.30 -53.85 11.18
N GLU A 442 -6.18 -54.06 10.48
CA GLU A 442 -5.21 -55.13 10.74
C GLU A 442 -3.80 -54.51 10.89
N GLY A 443 -2.84 -55.28 11.43
CA GLY A 443 -1.56 -54.77 11.91
C GLY A 443 -0.32 -55.28 11.15
N ILE A 444 0.74 -55.60 11.92
CA ILE A 444 2.12 -55.89 11.47
C ILE A 444 2.85 -54.60 11.00
N GLY A 445 4.07 -54.28 11.47
CA GLY A 445 4.89 -54.93 12.50
C GLY A 445 6.03 -54.01 12.95
N GLN A 446 6.74 -54.38 14.02
CA GLN A 446 7.89 -53.62 14.53
C GLN A 446 9.15 -53.93 13.71
N THR A 447 10.02 -52.93 13.51
CA THR A 447 11.48 -53.20 13.40
C THR A 447 12.27 -51.97 13.85
N GLU A 448 13.25 -52.17 14.73
CA GLU A 448 14.25 -51.17 15.11
C GLU A 448 15.45 -51.18 14.15
N ARG A 449 16.45 -50.32 14.45
CA ARG A 449 17.80 -50.15 13.82
C ARG A 449 17.89 -49.04 12.76
N ASN A 450 19.01 -48.33 12.61
CA ASN A 450 20.07 -47.96 13.58
C ASN A 450 20.90 -46.78 13.04
N LEU A 451 21.74 -46.23 13.90
CA LEU A 451 22.77 -45.21 13.67
C LEU A 451 23.53 -45.24 12.32
N ALA A 452 23.50 -44.10 11.62
CA ALA A 452 24.64 -43.43 10.96
C ALA A 452 24.28 -41.92 10.95
N VAL A 453 25.10 -40.93 11.31
CA VAL A 453 26.57 -40.75 11.29
C VAL A 453 27.14 -40.69 9.88
N GLU A 454 27.02 -39.52 9.25
CA GLU A 454 27.87 -39.12 8.13
C GLU A 454 28.70 -37.88 8.51
N ALA A 455 29.92 -37.82 7.99
CA ALA A 455 30.95 -36.83 8.28
C ALA A 455 30.98 -35.70 7.21
N PRO A 456 31.65 -34.55 7.46
CA PRO A 456 31.52 -33.40 6.57
C PRO A 456 32.30 -33.57 5.25
N LEU A 457 31.64 -33.27 4.12
CA LEU A 457 32.30 -33.19 2.81
C LEU A 457 33.26 -31.99 2.73
N SER A 458 34.32 -32.18 1.94
CA SER A 458 35.57 -31.43 1.99
C SER A 458 35.54 -30.04 1.36
N VAL A 459 36.38 -29.14 1.89
CA VAL A 459 36.69 -27.82 1.32
C VAL A 459 37.41 -27.97 -0.03
N SER A 460 36.98 -27.22 -1.04
CA SER A 460 37.69 -27.05 -2.32
C SER A 460 38.05 -25.58 -2.53
N THR A 461 39.35 -25.26 -2.53
CA THR A 461 39.89 -23.90 -2.58
C THR A 461 40.39 -23.52 -3.98
N ASN A 462 39.47 -23.23 -4.89
CA ASN A 462 39.83 -22.64 -6.19
C ASN A 462 40.40 -21.22 -6.02
N LYS A 463 41.72 -21.10 -6.14
CA LYS A 463 42.46 -19.83 -6.19
C LYS A 463 42.18 -19.14 -7.54
N TYR A 464 41.91 -17.84 -7.51
CA TYR A 464 41.81 -17.01 -8.70
C TYR A 464 43.19 -16.44 -9.07
N THR A 465 43.67 -16.71 -10.29
CA THR A 465 44.91 -16.15 -10.85
C THR A 465 44.60 -15.11 -11.92
N PRO A 466 45.18 -13.90 -11.87
CA PRO A 466 44.98 -12.88 -12.90
C PRO A 466 45.79 -13.20 -14.19
N PRO A 467 45.32 -12.79 -15.38
CA PRO A 467 46.06 -12.94 -16.63
C PRO A 467 47.25 -11.95 -16.70
N PRO A 468 48.33 -12.29 -17.43
CA PRO A 468 49.56 -11.50 -17.46
C PRO A 468 49.45 -10.25 -18.33
N THR A 469 50.05 -9.15 -17.86
CA THR A 469 50.33 -7.97 -18.67
C THR A 469 51.48 -8.27 -19.63
N SER A 470 51.35 -7.92 -20.91
CA SER A 470 52.48 -7.79 -21.84
C SER A 470 52.44 -6.41 -22.48
N ALA A 471 53.59 -5.74 -22.49
CA ALA A 471 53.75 -4.41 -23.05
C ALA A 471 54.95 -4.43 -23.99
N THR A 472 54.69 -4.19 -25.27
CA THR A 472 55.69 -3.92 -26.30
C THR A 472 55.10 -2.87 -27.23
N GLY A 473 55.82 -1.77 -27.42
CA GLY A 473 55.57 -0.82 -28.48
C GLY A 473 56.84 -0.65 -29.32
N PRO A 474 56.73 -0.19 -30.56
CA PRO A 474 57.85 0.42 -31.27
C PRO A 474 57.62 1.93 -31.48
N THR A 475 58.62 2.69 -31.03
CA THR A 475 59.24 3.89 -31.64
C THR A 475 58.41 4.94 -32.43
N SER A 476 58.80 6.19 -32.20
CA SER A 476 58.35 7.38 -32.92
C SER A 476 59.04 7.59 -34.27
N GLU A 477 58.30 8.11 -35.24
CA GLU A 477 58.80 9.05 -36.25
C GLU A 477 57.96 10.33 -36.21
N ALA A 478 58.55 11.46 -36.60
CA ALA A 478 57.88 12.76 -36.65
C ALA A 478 58.35 13.54 -37.88
N ILE A 479 57.38 14.07 -38.64
CA ILE A 479 57.58 15.00 -39.77
C ILE A 479 56.48 16.05 -39.72
N GLU A 480 56.83 17.29 -40.08
CA GLU A 480 55.95 18.46 -40.06
C GLU A 480 55.04 18.52 -41.31
N GLY A 481 53.94 19.29 -41.26
CA GLY A 481 52.99 19.31 -42.39
C GLY A 481 51.84 20.30 -42.24
N THR A 482 52.12 21.60 -42.26
CA THR A 482 51.08 22.65 -42.27
C THR A 482 50.34 22.67 -43.62
N GLN A 483 49.13 22.13 -43.68
CA GLN A 483 48.26 22.27 -44.86
C GLN A 483 46.96 23.02 -44.55
N GLN A 484 46.64 23.98 -45.42
CA GLN A 484 45.44 24.79 -45.37
C GLN A 484 44.21 23.95 -45.71
N ARG A 485 43.11 24.11 -44.96
CA ARG A 485 41.82 23.52 -45.36
C ARG A 485 41.28 24.28 -46.58
N LYS A 486 41.39 23.65 -47.75
CA LYS A 486 40.50 23.94 -48.89
C LYS A 486 39.04 23.74 -48.44
N MET A 487 38.14 24.57 -48.95
CA MET A 487 36.71 24.28 -48.92
C MET A 487 36.42 23.05 -49.79
N ALA A 488 35.36 22.31 -49.47
CA ALA A 488 34.88 21.23 -50.32
C ALA A 488 34.48 21.76 -51.71
N SER A 489 34.64 20.94 -52.74
CA SER A 489 34.24 21.26 -54.11
C SER A 489 32.74 21.05 -54.31
N ASP A 490 32.18 21.62 -55.39
CA ASP A 490 30.76 21.42 -55.71
C ASP A 490 30.48 19.95 -56.11
N GLU A 491 31.49 19.19 -56.55
CA GLU A 491 31.39 17.74 -56.81
C GLU A 491 31.30 16.93 -55.49
N ASP A 492 32.00 17.35 -54.43
CA ASP A 492 31.84 16.78 -53.08
C ASP A 492 30.43 17.03 -52.52
N TYR A 493 29.79 18.14 -52.93
CA TYR A 493 28.43 18.48 -52.52
C TYR A 493 27.37 17.75 -53.34
N ALA A 494 27.54 17.65 -54.66
CA ALA A 494 26.67 16.87 -55.54
C ALA A 494 26.64 15.38 -55.13
N SER A 495 27.82 14.77 -54.97
CA SER A 495 27.94 13.36 -54.54
C SER A 495 27.40 13.10 -53.13
N PHE A 496 27.37 14.11 -52.25
CA PHE A 496 26.66 14.03 -50.96
C PHE A 496 25.13 14.04 -51.12
N LEU A 497 24.60 14.85 -52.04
CA LEU A 497 23.15 14.92 -52.31
C LEU A 497 22.64 13.64 -52.98
N ASP A 498 23.34 13.12 -53.98
CA ASP A 498 22.95 11.87 -54.65
C ASP A 498 22.95 10.69 -53.67
N LYS A 499 23.99 10.60 -52.83
CA LYS A 499 24.11 9.59 -51.76
C LYS A 499 23.11 9.77 -50.60
N ALA A 500 22.42 10.90 -50.54
CA ALA A 500 21.28 11.12 -49.63
C ALA A 500 19.93 10.73 -50.27
N ASN A 501 19.89 10.48 -51.58
CA ASN A 501 18.69 10.15 -52.37
C ASN A 501 18.63 8.68 -52.82
N GLU A 502 19.71 7.89 -52.68
CA GLU A 502 19.68 6.43 -52.89
C GLU A 502 18.70 5.75 -51.93
N ASP A 503 17.91 4.78 -52.43
CA ASP A 503 16.95 4.02 -51.60
C ASP A 503 17.69 3.13 -50.58
N PRO A 504 17.52 3.34 -49.26
CA PRO A 504 18.25 2.60 -48.23
C PRO A 504 17.92 1.09 -48.16
N ASN A 505 16.97 0.57 -48.95
CA ASN A 505 16.74 -0.88 -49.08
C ASN A 505 17.61 -1.56 -50.15
N ALA A 506 18.28 -0.84 -51.05
CA ALA A 506 18.98 -1.43 -52.20
C ALA A 506 20.16 -2.37 -51.85
N GLY A 507 20.65 -2.35 -50.60
CA GLY A 507 21.79 -3.14 -50.13
C GLY A 507 21.52 -4.08 -48.94
N ALA A 508 20.26 -4.37 -48.61
CA ALA A 508 19.92 -5.14 -47.41
C ALA A 508 20.20 -6.66 -47.56
N ALA A 509 21.35 -7.12 -47.06
CA ALA A 509 21.63 -8.54 -46.90
C ALA A 509 20.58 -9.23 -46.01
N LYS A 510 20.00 -10.35 -46.46
CA LYS A 510 18.88 -11.04 -45.79
C LYS A 510 19.27 -11.55 -44.39
N PRO A 511 18.62 -11.11 -43.30
CA PRO A 511 18.82 -11.71 -41.99
C PRO A 511 18.06 -13.04 -41.89
N GLN A 512 18.77 -14.16 -41.76
CA GLN A 512 18.18 -15.43 -41.34
C GLN A 512 17.96 -15.43 -39.82
N SER A 513 16.75 -15.04 -39.37
CA SER A 513 16.34 -15.22 -37.97
C SER A 513 14.83 -15.20 -37.79
N GLY A 514 14.23 -16.33 -37.38
CA GLY A 514 12.85 -16.44 -36.91
C GLY A 514 11.76 -16.19 -37.98
N GLY A 515 11.26 -17.28 -38.58
CA GLY A 515 10.09 -17.21 -39.46
C GLY A 515 8.86 -16.67 -38.73
N LYS A 516 8.27 -15.58 -39.25
CA LYS A 516 7.08 -14.96 -38.66
C LYS A 516 5.86 -15.84 -38.89
N ILE A 517 5.50 -16.66 -37.91
CA ILE A 517 4.38 -17.61 -37.99
C ILE A 517 3.08 -16.87 -38.30
N GLN A 518 2.53 -17.07 -39.51
CA GLN A 518 1.24 -16.53 -39.96
C GLN A 518 0.25 -17.69 -40.11
N LEU A 519 -0.67 -17.79 -39.16
CA LEU A 519 -1.70 -18.82 -39.15
C LEU A 519 -2.92 -18.35 -39.96
N LYS A 520 -3.37 -19.26 -40.83
CA LYS A 520 -4.43 -19.06 -41.83
C LYS A 520 -5.81 -18.99 -41.15
N ALA A 521 -6.58 -17.96 -41.50
CA ALA A 521 -7.96 -17.78 -41.02
C ALA A 521 -9.03 -18.25 -42.02
N VAL A 522 -8.83 -18.02 -43.32
CA VAL A 522 -9.85 -18.27 -44.35
C VAL A 522 -9.25 -19.06 -45.53
N ASP A 523 -10.00 -20.03 -46.05
CA ASP A 523 -9.66 -20.75 -47.27
C ASP A 523 -9.95 -19.93 -48.55
N PRO A 524 -9.07 -19.96 -49.57
CA PRO A 524 -9.32 -19.29 -50.84
C PRO A 524 -10.61 -19.79 -51.50
N GLY A 525 -11.42 -18.84 -51.97
CA GLY A 525 -12.71 -19.10 -52.62
C GLY A 525 -13.91 -19.32 -51.67
N VAL A 526 -13.74 -19.26 -50.34
CA VAL A 526 -14.85 -19.45 -49.39
C VAL A 526 -15.43 -18.11 -48.94
N LYS A 527 -16.76 -17.96 -49.05
CA LYS A 527 -17.48 -16.77 -48.55
C LYS A 527 -17.62 -16.83 -47.02
N VAL A 528 -17.06 -15.84 -46.33
CA VAL A 528 -17.26 -15.64 -44.88
C VAL A 528 -18.70 -15.17 -44.59
N PRO A 529 -19.43 -15.81 -43.65
CA PRO A 529 -20.80 -15.43 -43.29
C PRO A 529 -20.96 -13.98 -42.82
N ALA A 530 -22.16 -13.41 -43.03
CA ALA A 530 -22.46 -12.02 -42.69
C ALA A 530 -22.45 -11.79 -41.17
N ALA A 531 -23.07 -12.68 -40.39
CA ALA A 531 -23.19 -12.54 -38.94
C ALA A 531 -21.82 -12.54 -38.23
N LEU A 532 -20.84 -13.29 -38.74
CA LEU A 532 -19.47 -13.25 -38.18
C LEU A 532 -18.79 -11.93 -38.48
N LYS A 533 -18.92 -11.37 -39.69
CA LYS A 533 -18.34 -10.06 -40.03
C LYS A 533 -18.91 -8.95 -39.14
N GLU A 534 -20.23 -8.95 -38.94
CA GLU A 534 -20.93 -8.03 -38.05
C GLU A 534 -20.48 -8.22 -36.60
N ALA A 535 -20.43 -9.46 -36.10
CA ALA A 535 -19.97 -9.73 -34.73
C ALA A 535 -18.49 -9.36 -34.49
N THR A 536 -17.63 -9.41 -35.52
CA THR A 536 -16.22 -8.99 -35.42
C THR A 536 -15.98 -7.49 -35.56
N SER A 537 -16.94 -6.68 -36.05
CA SER A 537 -16.63 -5.31 -36.51
C SER A 537 -16.16 -4.36 -35.40
N ASP A 538 -16.70 -4.50 -34.20
CA ASP A 538 -16.35 -3.71 -33.00
C ASP A 538 -15.79 -4.58 -31.85
N ALA A 539 -15.37 -5.82 -32.15
CA ALA A 539 -14.92 -6.78 -31.15
C ALA A 539 -13.40 -6.92 -31.10
N PHE A 540 -12.83 -6.76 -29.89
CA PHE A 540 -11.40 -6.82 -29.60
C PHE A 540 -11.12 -7.80 -28.46
N TYR A 541 -10.03 -8.55 -28.54
CA TYR A 541 -9.60 -9.45 -27.46
C TYR A 541 -8.69 -8.71 -26.48
N VAL A 542 -9.20 -8.48 -25.28
CA VAL A 542 -8.55 -7.70 -24.22
C VAL A 542 -7.31 -8.43 -23.71
N SER A 543 -6.16 -7.98 -24.20
CA SER A 543 -4.81 -8.45 -23.85
C SER A 543 -3.84 -7.26 -23.91
N ASP A 544 -2.54 -7.44 -23.63
CA ASP A 544 -1.59 -6.32 -23.54
C ASP A 544 -1.36 -5.55 -24.87
N ALA A 545 -2.03 -5.96 -25.96
CA ALA A 545 -2.07 -5.29 -27.28
C ALA A 545 -3.46 -4.84 -27.77
N ASP A 546 -4.57 -5.28 -27.15
CA ASP A 546 -5.97 -5.02 -27.59
C ASP A 546 -6.21 -5.25 -29.11
N GLU A 547 -5.93 -6.46 -29.61
CA GLU A 547 -6.06 -6.82 -31.04
C GLU A 547 -7.52 -7.19 -31.43
N PRO A 548 -7.96 -6.91 -32.67
CA PRO A 548 -9.32 -7.24 -33.13
C PRO A 548 -9.53 -8.74 -33.35
N PHE A 549 -10.80 -9.18 -33.36
CA PHE A 549 -11.15 -10.52 -33.83
C PHE A 549 -11.20 -10.59 -35.37
N GLU A 550 -10.58 -11.62 -35.95
CA GLU A 550 -10.67 -11.96 -37.38
C GLU A 550 -11.62 -13.16 -37.59
N PRO A 551 -12.53 -13.15 -38.58
CA PRO A 551 -13.40 -14.30 -38.85
C PRO A 551 -12.64 -15.46 -39.50
N VAL A 552 -12.97 -16.69 -39.10
CA VAL A 552 -12.32 -17.94 -39.51
C VAL A 552 -13.29 -18.81 -40.31
N VAL A 553 -12.87 -19.25 -41.51
CA VAL A 553 -13.60 -20.25 -42.31
C VAL A 553 -12.60 -21.16 -43.06
N LEU A 554 -12.38 -22.36 -42.54
CA LEU A 554 -11.45 -23.35 -43.08
C LEU A 554 -12.20 -24.64 -43.49
N LYS A 555 -11.78 -25.31 -44.56
CA LYS A 555 -12.36 -26.59 -45.00
C LYS A 555 -11.85 -27.73 -44.11
N CYS A 556 -12.75 -28.44 -43.43
CA CYS A 556 -12.41 -29.59 -42.59
C CYS A 556 -12.86 -30.88 -43.29
N GLY A 557 -11.96 -31.85 -43.46
CA GLY A 557 -12.25 -33.10 -44.18
C GLY A 557 -13.19 -34.07 -43.46
N GLY A 558 -13.63 -33.77 -42.24
CA GLY A 558 -14.50 -34.60 -41.42
C GLY A 558 -15.64 -33.83 -40.76
N SER A 559 -16.58 -34.56 -40.17
CA SER A 559 -17.79 -34.01 -39.53
C SER A 559 -17.59 -33.62 -38.05
N GLY A 560 -16.40 -33.83 -37.49
CA GLY A 560 -16.06 -33.51 -36.10
C GLY A 560 -15.04 -32.39 -35.95
N LEU A 561 -14.93 -31.85 -34.73
CA LEU A 561 -13.85 -30.93 -34.35
C LEU A 561 -12.49 -31.65 -34.41
N PRO A 562 -11.44 -31.04 -35.02
CA PRO A 562 -10.15 -31.69 -35.22
C PRO A 562 -9.35 -31.87 -33.91
N ASP A 563 -8.48 -32.86 -33.95
CA ASP A 563 -7.36 -33.06 -33.04
C ASP A 563 -6.20 -32.09 -33.30
N GLU A 564 -5.25 -31.99 -32.37
CA GLU A 564 -4.22 -30.93 -32.32
C GLU A 564 -3.32 -30.89 -33.57
N GLU A 565 -2.77 -32.02 -34.01
CA GLU A 565 -1.93 -32.08 -35.22
C GLU A 565 -2.74 -31.77 -36.49
N THR A 566 -4.01 -32.18 -36.54
CA THR A 566 -4.93 -31.88 -37.65
C THR A 566 -5.29 -30.40 -37.69
N PHE A 567 -5.56 -29.77 -36.54
CA PHE A 567 -5.83 -28.34 -36.47
C PHE A 567 -4.61 -27.51 -36.86
N ALA A 568 -3.41 -27.89 -36.39
CA ALA A 568 -2.15 -27.25 -36.78
C ALA A 568 -1.89 -27.31 -38.30
N LYS A 569 -2.23 -28.42 -38.98
CA LYS A 569 -2.19 -28.53 -40.45
C LYS A 569 -3.20 -27.59 -41.12
N LEU A 570 -4.44 -27.53 -40.63
CA LEU A 570 -5.52 -26.72 -41.21
C LEU A 570 -5.23 -25.21 -41.16
N VAL A 571 -4.62 -24.72 -40.08
CA VAL A 571 -4.16 -23.32 -39.96
C VAL A 571 -2.82 -23.05 -40.66
N ASN A 572 -2.23 -24.05 -41.32
CA ASN A 572 -0.95 -23.98 -42.03
C ASN A 572 0.25 -23.61 -41.11
N HIS A 573 0.35 -24.26 -39.95
CA HIS A 573 1.50 -24.14 -39.05
C HIS A 573 2.78 -24.69 -39.72
N PRO A 574 3.95 -24.03 -39.63
CA PRO A 574 5.16 -24.46 -40.34
C PRO A 574 5.70 -25.84 -39.90
N SER A 575 5.49 -26.21 -38.63
CA SER A 575 5.77 -27.55 -38.10
C SER A 575 4.54 -28.07 -37.34
N PRO A 576 3.60 -28.80 -37.97
CA PRO A 576 2.35 -29.18 -37.31
C PRO A 576 2.50 -30.16 -36.14
N LYS A 577 3.59 -30.93 -36.09
CA LYS A 577 3.89 -31.89 -35.01
C LYS A 577 4.57 -31.27 -33.79
N ASP A 578 5.20 -30.12 -33.98
CA ASP A 578 5.96 -29.40 -32.94
C ASP A 578 5.19 -28.14 -32.46
N ALA A 579 3.89 -28.09 -32.71
CA ALA A 579 3.03 -26.96 -32.40
C ALA A 579 2.47 -27.07 -30.96
N ASP A 580 2.70 -26.05 -30.13
CA ASP A 580 2.02 -25.88 -28.83
C ASP A 580 0.55 -25.48 -29.10
N VAL A 581 -0.32 -26.49 -29.26
CA VAL A 581 -1.77 -26.35 -29.45
C VAL A 581 -2.48 -26.81 -28.19
N GLY A 582 -2.99 -25.86 -27.40
CA GLY A 582 -3.85 -26.16 -26.25
C GLY A 582 -5.33 -26.14 -26.62
N ILE A 583 -6.03 -27.27 -26.43
CA ILE A 583 -7.49 -27.34 -26.48
C ILE A 583 -8.08 -26.94 -25.11
N MET A 584 -9.12 -26.10 -25.11
CA MET A 584 -9.87 -25.71 -23.91
C MET A 584 -11.34 -25.42 -24.21
N ASP A 585 -12.18 -25.50 -23.17
CA ASP A 585 -13.60 -25.14 -23.27
C ASP A 585 -13.81 -23.63 -23.23
N VAL A 586 -14.91 -23.16 -23.84
CA VAL A 586 -15.27 -21.73 -23.86
C VAL A 586 -15.40 -21.15 -22.44
N GLY A 587 -15.84 -21.95 -21.46
CA GLY A 587 -15.94 -21.53 -20.06
C GLY A 587 -14.60 -21.38 -19.33
N GLU A 588 -13.53 -21.98 -19.84
CA GLU A 588 -12.16 -21.82 -19.32
C GLU A 588 -11.46 -20.62 -19.97
N TRP A 589 -11.71 -20.41 -21.26
CA TRP A 589 -11.20 -19.26 -22.03
C TRP A 589 -11.88 -17.92 -21.66
N ASP A 590 -13.20 -17.93 -21.47
CA ASP A 590 -13.99 -16.76 -21.06
C ASP A 590 -14.82 -17.02 -19.79
N PRO A 591 -14.16 -17.14 -18.62
CA PRO A 591 -14.82 -17.40 -17.34
C PRO A 591 -15.63 -16.20 -16.80
N GLN A 592 -15.76 -15.12 -17.58
CA GLN A 592 -16.55 -13.93 -17.26
C GLN A 592 -17.68 -13.65 -18.27
N GLY A 593 -17.76 -14.40 -19.37
CA GLY A 593 -18.77 -14.22 -20.42
C GLY A 593 -18.62 -12.91 -21.22
N GLN A 594 -17.43 -12.32 -21.27
CA GLN A 594 -17.16 -11.06 -21.97
C GLN A 594 -17.35 -11.17 -23.50
N TYR A 595 -17.06 -12.35 -24.07
CA TYR A 595 -17.12 -12.63 -25.50
C TYR A 595 -18.37 -13.45 -25.89
N LYS A 596 -19.36 -13.57 -25.00
CA LYS A 596 -20.57 -14.37 -25.22
C LYS A 596 -21.26 -14.07 -26.56
N ALA A 597 -21.31 -12.80 -26.99
CA ALA A 597 -21.92 -12.41 -28.26
C ALA A 597 -21.21 -13.04 -29.48
N LEU A 598 -19.88 -13.18 -29.44
CA LEU A 598 -19.11 -13.88 -30.48
C LEU A 598 -19.41 -15.38 -30.44
N VAL A 599 -19.38 -15.99 -29.24
CA VAL A 599 -19.65 -17.43 -29.06
C VAL A 599 -21.05 -17.79 -29.57
N ASP A 600 -22.06 -17.00 -29.23
CA ASP A 600 -23.44 -17.22 -29.67
C ASP A 600 -23.60 -16.98 -31.18
N ALA A 601 -22.82 -16.09 -31.79
CA ALA A 601 -22.75 -15.94 -33.25
C ALA A 601 -22.10 -17.16 -33.93
N VAL A 602 -21.00 -17.69 -33.39
CA VAL A 602 -20.36 -18.93 -33.90
C VAL A 602 -21.34 -20.10 -33.80
N ARG A 603 -22.01 -20.28 -32.66
CA ARG A 603 -23.04 -21.32 -32.45
C ARG A 603 -24.22 -21.20 -33.41
N LYS A 604 -24.65 -19.96 -33.71
CA LYS A 604 -25.75 -19.69 -34.65
C LYS A 604 -25.40 -20.14 -36.06
N GLU A 605 -24.21 -19.75 -36.55
CA GLU A 605 -23.75 -20.15 -37.89
C GLU A 605 -23.48 -21.65 -37.98
N THR A 606 -22.91 -22.27 -36.92
CA THR A 606 -22.66 -23.72 -36.89
C THR A 606 -23.89 -24.56 -36.48
N LYS A 607 -25.10 -23.98 -36.56
CA LYS A 607 -26.39 -24.64 -36.27
C LYS A 607 -26.45 -25.38 -34.92
N GLY A 608 -25.73 -24.88 -33.91
CA GLY A 608 -25.67 -25.49 -32.58
C GLY A 608 -24.67 -26.64 -32.44
N SER A 609 -23.67 -26.76 -33.32
CA SER A 609 -22.53 -27.65 -33.10
C SER A 609 -21.81 -27.35 -31.78
N ASP A 610 -21.02 -28.30 -31.29
CA ASP A 610 -20.03 -28.01 -30.25
C ASP A 610 -19.05 -26.90 -30.73
N VAL A 611 -18.63 -26.04 -29.80
CA VAL A 611 -17.76 -24.88 -30.07
C VAL A 611 -16.62 -24.90 -29.06
N ARG A 612 -15.40 -25.01 -29.59
CA ARG A 612 -14.17 -25.27 -28.86
C ARG A 612 -13.18 -24.13 -29.07
N VAL A 613 -12.30 -23.93 -28.09
CA VAL A 613 -11.21 -22.94 -28.19
C VAL A 613 -9.88 -23.67 -28.36
N TYR A 614 -9.12 -23.27 -29.39
CA TYR A 614 -7.76 -23.73 -29.63
C TYR A 614 -6.81 -22.55 -29.41
N ARG A 615 -5.83 -22.70 -28.52
CA ARG A 615 -4.73 -21.75 -28.30
C ARG A 615 -3.50 -22.26 -29.03
N ILE A 616 -2.93 -21.51 -29.96
CA ILE A 616 -1.65 -21.85 -30.63
C ILE A 616 -0.60 -20.80 -30.29
N ALA A 617 0.51 -21.21 -29.66
CA ALA A 617 1.63 -20.30 -29.43
C ALA A 617 2.36 -19.93 -30.73
N ARG A 618 2.80 -18.67 -30.85
CA ARG A 618 3.52 -18.12 -32.01
C ARG A 618 4.94 -17.69 -31.69
N ASP A 619 5.12 -17.02 -30.56
CA ASP A 619 6.39 -16.61 -30.00
C ASP A 619 6.30 -16.64 -28.47
N GLY A 620 7.42 -16.50 -27.76
CA GLY A 620 7.49 -16.64 -26.29
C GLY A 620 6.66 -15.65 -25.47
N THR A 621 5.87 -14.77 -26.12
CA THR A 621 4.93 -13.83 -25.49
C THR A 621 3.59 -13.74 -26.22
N ARG A 622 3.30 -14.62 -27.20
CA ARG A 622 2.11 -14.52 -28.04
C ARG A 622 1.47 -15.86 -28.39
N ALA A 623 0.15 -15.91 -28.29
CA ALA A 623 -0.68 -16.99 -28.81
C ALA A 623 -1.82 -16.45 -29.66
N GLU A 624 -2.31 -17.21 -30.64
CA GLU A 624 -3.61 -16.96 -31.25
C GLU A 624 -4.65 -17.93 -30.67
N TYR A 625 -5.80 -17.38 -30.26
CA TYR A 625 -6.96 -18.13 -29.83
C TYR A 625 -7.95 -18.24 -30.99
N PHE A 626 -8.42 -19.45 -31.29
CA PHE A 626 -9.41 -19.74 -32.32
C PHE A 626 -10.66 -20.32 -31.65
N VAL A 627 -11.79 -19.62 -31.73
CA VAL A 627 -13.10 -20.05 -31.20
C VAL A 627 -13.92 -20.54 -32.39
N VAL A 628 -14.05 -21.86 -32.54
CA VAL A 628 -14.60 -22.48 -33.76
C VAL A 628 -15.55 -23.64 -33.45
N GLY A 629 -16.58 -23.78 -34.28
CA GLY A 629 -17.41 -24.98 -34.39
C GLY A 629 -17.31 -25.58 -35.80
N VAL A 630 -18.05 -26.66 -36.05
CA VAL A 630 -18.03 -27.37 -37.35
C VAL A 630 -19.40 -27.37 -38.00
N GLU A 631 -19.46 -26.89 -39.24
CA GLU A 631 -20.66 -26.92 -40.08
C GLU A 631 -20.33 -27.49 -41.46
N ALA A 632 -21.03 -28.56 -41.88
CA ALA A 632 -20.99 -29.09 -43.25
C ALA A 632 -19.57 -29.24 -43.88
N GLY A 633 -18.62 -29.81 -43.11
CA GLY A 633 -17.22 -29.98 -43.56
C GLY A 633 -16.39 -28.69 -43.54
N LYS A 634 -16.73 -27.73 -42.68
CA LYS A 634 -15.98 -26.48 -42.48
C LYS A 634 -15.87 -26.15 -41.01
N LEU A 635 -14.69 -25.70 -40.58
CA LEU A 635 -14.51 -24.98 -39.34
C LEU A 635 -14.94 -23.54 -39.56
N VAL A 636 -15.87 -23.06 -38.74
CA VAL A 636 -16.46 -21.73 -38.83
C VAL A 636 -16.35 -21.09 -37.45
N GLY A 637 -15.87 -19.85 -37.39
CA GLY A 637 -15.67 -19.17 -36.12
C GLY A 637 -14.94 -17.84 -36.20
N VAL A 638 -14.21 -17.50 -35.14
CA VAL A 638 -13.36 -16.30 -35.05
C VAL A 638 -12.02 -16.64 -34.41
N LYS A 639 -11.00 -15.82 -34.66
CA LYS A 639 -9.72 -15.87 -33.93
C LYS A 639 -9.31 -14.49 -33.43
N ALA A 640 -8.42 -14.43 -32.45
CA ALA A 640 -7.74 -13.21 -32.04
C ALA A 640 -6.29 -13.49 -31.63
N LEU A 641 -5.43 -12.48 -31.77
CA LEU A 641 -4.05 -12.51 -31.28
C LEU A 641 -4.01 -12.00 -29.83
N ALA A 642 -3.40 -12.78 -28.95
CA ALA A 642 -3.17 -12.42 -27.55
C ALA A 642 -1.67 -12.19 -27.30
N VAL A 643 -1.38 -11.20 -26.45
CA VAL A 643 -0.08 -11.07 -25.79
C VAL A 643 -0.21 -11.61 -24.37
N GLU A 644 0.56 -12.65 -24.06
CA GLU A 644 0.65 -13.31 -22.75
C GLU A 644 1.94 -12.84 -22.03
N SER A 645 1.87 -12.58 -20.72
CA SER A 645 2.84 -11.73 -19.97
C SER A 645 3.30 -12.28 -18.61
#